data_AF-A0A960WA20-F1
#
_entry.id   AF-A0A960WA20-F1
#
_cell.length_a   1.000
_cell.length_b   1.000
_cell.length_c   1.000
_cell.angle_alpha   90.00
_cell.angle_beta   90.00
_cell.angle_gamma   90.00
#
_symmetry.space_group_name_H-M   'P 1'
#
loop_
_entity.id
_entity.type
_entity.pdbx_description
1 polymer ?
#
loop_
_entity_poly.entity_id
_entity_poly.type
_entity_poly.pdbx_seq_one_letter_code
_entity_poly.pdbx_strand_id
1 'polypeptide(L)'
;MFVRERLVSLKKRVVYCVFAWAFAVAAYAVEYDNDVQSQLELLPYKYSRLNKLKVSDNDSPWVIHITDYHCQYELQQNISKIIYFIANKNRNIPVPICIEGASGAVSTAFFSSIPHEKTRNEVSNYFLKKGKISGAEFYAITADTNQQLYGVDDPGLYNRSYELYREVHHTAVKLQPQFQIISDFFKNGIQQRLSTQSKTIVMAGKKLYSESNVKRFIVSMEPYWSRLEPTSDFSAIKRYYELERLVSAVDFKKVNELKKKVFERLAAILPADQREKILFNTYVRYQLNEISEPVYLRHLAVLGEEYNILDRDYAELMHVTQLLEEIAGFNHEQLLEQCILMYDTLKNHFLTPVERQFVMFYEQWNIIEEMCVLGLSRNDFVNQQFPDKDARDRLLMYVLSAIGDSNSSDKELLFPVEFYAAFNQLYNDVSSFYQSAIARDSALANNTVSLIQTHKVPIVILVTGGFHTNGMMDIFEKEHLNYAVINPHGLEFTAQSNYKSIMMEYPQGAMQLLYSPQSNRLAPRVLLKNILADPILSQQLMKEAALMAKLLAMTEADTLSGFSMAEVSYDSNAFKKKVTDTLKSFTSEWIYRLRKAMPQHGESPADVRKMENSLLQLVLIEESLLLKDGKSIGLTVFDADTETFVHVDAAETASLNTILNYDSALFPDAPVTFDLEERLGSFTFRFTRTQQPANGYF
;
A
#
# COMPACT_ATOMS: atom_id res chain seq x y z
N MET A 1 31.32 41.11 19.64
CA MET A 1 31.04 39.84 18.91
C MET A 1 30.77 38.67 19.85
N PHE A 2 31.65 38.39 20.81
CA PHE A 2 31.54 37.26 21.77
C PHE A 2 30.22 37.22 22.59
N VAL A 3 29.66 38.37 22.97
CA VAL A 3 28.38 38.46 23.70
C VAL A 3 27.19 38.14 22.79
N ARG A 4 27.28 38.47 21.49
CA ARG A 4 26.22 38.20 20.50
C ARG A 4 26.13 36.70 20.18
N GLU A 5 27.27 36.01 20.07
CA GLU A 5 27.31 34.56 19.85
C GLU A 5 26.81 33.77 21.07
N ARG A 6 27.16 34.21 22.29
CA ARG A 6 26.61 33.60 23.52
C ARG A 6 25.10 33.80 23.63
N LEU A 7 24.56 34.96 23.26
CA LEU A 7 23.11 35.21 23.25
C LEU A 7 22.36 34.38 22.19
N VAL A 8 22.96 34.15 21.02
CA VAL A 8 22.38 33.27 19.98
C VAL A 8 22.43 31.79 20.40
N SER A 9 23.53 31.37 21.03
CA SER A 9 23.68 30.03 21.63
C SER A 9 22.68 29.80 22.77
N LEU A 10 22.49 30.79 23.65
CA LEU A 10 21.49 30.73 24.73
C LEU A 10 20.07 30.69 24.18
N LYS A 11 19.74 31.52 23.17
CA LYS A 11 18.43 31.47 22.49
C LYS A 11 18.18 30.12 21.82
N LYS A 12 19.17 29.52 21.15
CA LYS A 12 19.04 28.17 20.57
C LYS A 12 18.84 27.12 21.65
N ARG A 13 19.59 27.15 22.75
CA ARG A 13 19.44 26.20 23.86
C ARG A 13 18.09 26.35 24.58
N VAL A 14 17.60 27.56 24.78
CA VAL A 14 16.27 27.81 25.33
C VAL A 14 15.18 27.31 24.38
N VAL A 15 15.31 27.51 23.07
CA VAL A 15 14.39 26.93 22.07
C VAL A 15 14.43 25.40 22.11
N TYR A 16 15.60 24.77 22.14
CA TYR A 16 15.71 23.30 22.26
C TYR A 16 15.17 22.77 23.59
N CYS A 17 15.37 23.48 24.70
CA CYS A 17 14.80 23.11 26.01
C CYS A 17 13.29 23.30 26.04
N VAL A 18 12.72 24.35 25.42
CA VAL A 18 11.27 24.54 25.29
C VAL A 18 10.67 23.49 24.36
N PHE A 19 11.34 23.11 23.26
CA PHE A 19 10.89 22.00 22.40
C PHE A 19 10.97 20.64 23.10
N ALA A 20 12.04 20.37 23.85
CA ALA A 20 12.21 19.13 24.61
C ALA A 20 11.24 19.05 25.80
N TRP A 21 10.96 20.18 26.46
CA TRP A 21 9.99 20.27 27.54
C TRP A 21 8.56 20.21 27.02
N ALA A 22 8.23 20.86 25.90
CA ALA A 22 6.93 20.70 25.23
C ALA A 22 6.70 19.26 24.74
N PHE A 23 7.74 18.55 24.29
CA PHE A 23 7.67 17.11 24.00
C PHE A 23 7.44 16.28 25.26
N ALA A 24 8.09 16.62 26.37
CA ALA A 24 7.95 15.91 27.64
C ALA A 24 6.61 16.19 28.35
N VAL A 25 6.06 17.41 28.20
CA VAL A 25 4.78 17.83 28.79
C VAL A 25 3.60 17.40 27.91
N ALA A 26 3.74 17.37 26.58
CA ALA A 26 2.76 16.73 25.69
C ALA A 26 2.65 15.22 25.96
N ALA A 27 3.71 14.59 26.48
CA ALA A 27 3.69 13.21 26.93
C ALA A 27 3.05 13.01 28.32
N TYR A 28 2.80 14.08 29.09
CA TYR A 28 2.42 14.00 30.52
C TYR A 28 1.13 14.74 30.92
N ALA A 29 0.38 15.33 29.98
CA ALA A 29 -0.80 16.09 30.36
C ALA A 29 -1.96 15.98 29.38
N VAL A 30 -2.42 14.76 29.12
CA VAL A 30 -3.84 14.49 28.96
C VAL A 30 -4.08 13.09 29.51
N GLU A 31 -4.76 12.97 30.66
CA GLU A 31 -5.56 11.79 30.94
C GLU A 31 -6.64 11.77 29.85
N TYR A 32 -6.32 11.18 28.70
CA TYR A 32 -7.28 11.00 27.63
C TYR A 32 -8.22 9.89 28.09
N ASP A 33 -9.52 10.18 28.02
CA ASP A 33 -10.55 9.18 28.17
C ASP A 33 -10.19 7.97 27.30
N ASN A 34 -10.25 6.75 27.87
CA ASN A 34 -9.84 5.51 27.19
C ASN A 34 -10.83 5.09 26.09
N ASP A 35 -11.67 6.01 25.63
CA ASP A 35 -12.68 5.78 24.62
C ASP A 35 -12.05 5.64 23.22
N VAL A 36 -12.39 4.54 22.54
CA VAL A 36 -11.86 4.18 21.22
C VAL A 36 -12.27 5.21 20.17
N GLN A 37 -13.48 5.77 20.26
CA GLN A 37 -13.93 6.78 19.32
C GLN A 37 -13.04 8.03 19.39
N SER A 38 -12.77 8.53 20.60
CA SER A 38 -11.85 9.66 20.81
C SER A 38 -10.45 9.38 20.28
N GLN A 39 -9.96 8.14 20.38
CA GLN A 39 -8.66 7.75 19.78
C GLN A 39 -8.69 7.82 18.25
N LEU A 40 -9.77 7.35 17.62
CA LEU A 40 -9.94 7.36 16.17
C LEU A 40 -10.02 8.78 15.61
N GLU A 41 -10.66 9.70 16.32
CA GLU A 41 -10.72 11.12 15.95
C GLU A 41 -9.35 11.82 16.04
N LEU A 42 -8.44 11.28 16.85
CA LEU A 42 -7.08 11.79 17.03
C LEU A 42 -6.04 11.16 16.09
N LEU A 43 -6.46 10.26 15.20
CA LEU A 43 -5.57 9.62 14.23
C LEU A 43 -4.81 10.67 13.41
N PRO A 44 -3.47 10.55 13.27
CA PRO A 44 -2.68 11.53 12.52
C PRO A 44 -3.11 11.60 11.05
N TYR A 45 -3.59 12.76 10.60
CA TYR A 45 -4.01 13.02 9.23
C TYR A 45 -2.91 12.71 8.20
N LYS A 46 -1.64 12.95 8.58
CA LYS A 46 -0.46 12.63 7.77
C LYS A 46 -0.45 11.18 7.27
N TYR A 47 -0.91 10.24 8.11
CA TYR A 47 -0.87 8.80 7.80
C TYR A 47 -2.23 8.23 7.43
N SER A 48 -3.32 8.92 7.76
CA SER A 48 -4.65 8.32 7.74
C SER A 48 -5.77 9.32 7.50
N ARG A 49 -6.87 8.81 6.96
CA ARG A 49 -8.16 9.50 6.89
C ARG A 49 -9.23 8.57 7.43
N LEU A 50 -9.98 9.06 8.44
CA LEU A 50 -11.17 8.37 8.91
C LEU A 50 -12.28 8.58 7.87
N ASN A 51 -12.70 7.51 7.22
CA ASN A 51 -13.71 7.54 6.16
C ASN A 51 -15.11 7.30 6.69
N LYS A 52 -15.26 6.36 7.63
CA LYS A 52 -16.54 6.04 8.25
C LYS A 52 -16.34 5.68 9.72
N LEU A 53 -17.29 6.09 10.54
CA LEU A 53 -17.38 5.75 11.95
C LEU A 53 -18.83 5.39 12.26
N LYS A 54 -19.03 4.22 12.88
CA LYS A 54 -20.35 3.77 13.30
C LYS A 54 -20.25 3.18 14.70
N VAL A 55 -20.96 3.80 15.63
CA VAL A 55 -21.18 3.29 16.98
C VAL A 55 -22.58 2.68 17.02
N SER A 56 -22.64 1.38 17.31
CA SER A 56 -23.87 0.61 17.49
C SER A 56 -24.31 0.66 18.96
N ASP A 57 -23.38 0.37 19.88
CA ASP A 57 -23.55 0.44 21.34
C ASP A 57 -22.19 0.76 21.99
N ASN A 58 -22.15 1.50 23.09
CA ASN A 58 -20.90 1.88 23.75
C ASN A 58 -20.11 0.67 24.28
N ASP A 59 -20.79 -0.41 24.65
CA ASP A 59 -20.15 -1.62 25.19
C ASP A 59 -19.82 -2.67 24.11
N SER A 60 -20.22 -2.44 22.85
CA SER A 60 -19.94 -3.37 21.75
C SER A 60 -18.46 -3.39 21.37
N PRO A 61 -17.89 -4.55 21.00
CA PRO A 61 -16.53 -4.63 20.48
C PRO A 61 -16.32 -3.80 19.21
N TRP A 62 -15.09 -3.34 19.02
CA TRP A 62 -14.67 -2.51 17.89
C TRP A 62 -13.96 -3.31 16.80
N VAL A 63 -14.39 -3.11 15.55
CA VAL A 63 -13.63 -3.48 14.35
C VAL A 63 -13.03 -2.22 13.73
N ILE A 64 -11.72 -2.06 13.85
CA ILE A 64 -10.99 -0.97 13.20
C ILE A 64 -10.46 -1.48 11.87
N HIS A 65 -11.20 -1.20 10.80
CA HIS A 65 -10.84 -1.60 9.44
C HIS A 65 -9.90 -0.57 8.79
N ILE A 66 -8.71 -1.02 8.40
CA ILE A 66 -7.73 -0.24 7.64
C ILE A 66 -7.70 -0.77 6.21
N THR A 67 -7.96 0.09 5.22
CA THR A 67 -7.95 -0.33 3.81
C THR A 67 -6.52 -0.52 3.30
N ASP A 68 -6.29 -1.63 2.61
CA ASP A 68 -5.02 -1.97 1.98
C ASP A 68 -5.06 -1.69 0.47
N TYR A 69 -4.24 -0.75 0.01
CA TYR A 69 -4.05 -0.43 -1.40
C TYR A 69 -2.89 -1.19 -2.05
N HIS A 70 -2.36 -2.22 -1.39
CA HIS A 70 -1.56 -3.27 -2.00
C HIS A 70 -0.25 -2.78 -2.68
N CYS A 71 0.92 -3.13 -2.13
CA CYS A 71 2.26 -2.88 -2.73
C CYS A 71 2.64 -1.40 -2.85
N GLN A 72 1.74 -0.49 -2.47
CA GLN A 72 2.02 0.92 -2.39
C GLN A 72 2.87 1.20 -1.16
N TYR A 73 4.19 1.28 -1.35
CA TYR A 73 5.17 1.34 -0.28
C TYR A 73 4.85 2.38 0.81
N GLU A 74 4.57 3.63 0.41
CA GLU A 74 4.21 4.69 1.35
C GLU A 74 2.96 4.35 2.16
N LEU A 75 1.92 3.82 1.49
CA LEU A 75 0.67 3.43 2.14
C LEU A 75 0.88 2.26 3.10
N GLN A 76 1.70 1.27 2.75
CA GLN A 76 2.05 0.15 3.65
C GLN A 76 2.78 0.65 4.91
N GLN A 77 3.71 1.60 4.76
CA GLN A 77 4.35 2.24 5.91
C GLN A 77 3.34 2.98 6.79
N ASN A 78 2.35 3.62 6.17
CA ASN A 78 1.33 4.35 6.91
C ASN A 78 0.33 3.40 7.59
N ILE A 79 -0.02 2.26 6.99
CA ILE A 79 -0.76 1.16 7.67
C ILE A 79 -0.02 0.74 8.94
N SER A 80 1.30 0.50 8.86
CA SER A 80 2.11 0.15 10.04
C SER A 80 2.04 1.22 11.16
N LYS A 81 2.08 2.51 10.80
CA LYS A 81 1.97 3.61 11.76
C LYS A 81 0.57 3.76 12.35
N ILE A 82 -0.47 3.50 11.57
CA ILE A 82 -1.87 3.49 12.05
C ILE A 82 -2.04 2.38 13.08
N ILE A 83 -1.59 1.17 12.75
CA ILE A 83 -1.60 0.03 13.67
C ILE A 83 -0.84 0.36 14.95
N TYR A 84 0.37 0.92 14.83
CA TYR A 84 1.15 1.37 15.99
C TYR A 84 0.38 2.37 16.85
N PHE A 85 -0.26 3.37 16.25
CA PHE A 85 -1.02 4.38 17.01
C PHE A 85 -2.17 3.74 17.82
N ILE A 86 -2.91 2.82 17.20
CA ILE A 86 -4.04 2.13 17.84
C ILE A 86 -3.57 1.13 18.89
N ALA A 87 -2.65 0.24 18.54
CA ALA A 87 -2.21 -0.84 19.41
C ALA A 87 -1.39 -0.31 20.60
N ASN A 88 -0.51 0.68 20.37
CA ASN A 88 0.46 1.13 21.38
C ASN A 88 -0.12 2.13 22.39
N LYS A 89 -1.33 2.66 22.15
CA LYS A 89 -2.11 3.39 23.18
C LYS A 89 -2.86 2.44 24.11
N ASN A 90 -3.20 1.23 23.65
CA ASN A 90 -3.92 0.22 24.42
C ASN A 90 -2.97 -0.71 25.23
N ARG A 91 -1.89 -0.15 25.79
CA ARG A 91 -0.66 -0.82 26.31
C ARG A 91 -0.83 -2.06 27.21
N ASN A 92 -2.02 -2.33 27.72
CA ASN A 92 -2.28 -3.44 28.64
C ASN A 92 -3.04 -4.62 28.00
N ILE A 93 -3.51 -4.51 26.75
CA ILE A 93 -4.25 -5.58 26.06
C ILE A 93 -3.69 -5.75 24.64
N PRO A 94 -3.17 -6.94 24.26
CA PRO A 94 -2.80 -7.22 22.88
C PRO A 94 -4.02 -7.04 21.96
N VAL A 95 -3.92 -6.21 20.93
CA VAL A 95 -5.03 -5.91 20.01
C VAL A 95 -4.89 -6.80 18.77
N PRO A 96 -5.65 -7.89 18.58
CA PRO A 96 -5.44 -8.79 17.46
C PRO A 96 -5.50 -8.06 16.12
N ILE A 97 -4.60 -8.43 15.21
CA ILE A 97 -4.53 -7.84 13.87
C ILE A 97 -4.92 -8.91 12.85
N CYS A 98 -6.05 -8.72 12.20
CA CYS A 98 -6.58 -9.57 11.15
C CYS A 98 -6.09 -9.08 9.79
N ILE A 99 -5.67 -9.98 8.91
CA ILE A 99 -5.16 -9.66 7.57
C ILE A 99 -5.80 -10.51 6.48
N GLU A 100 -6.11 -9.88 5.35
CA GLU A 100 -6.50 -10.57 4.11
C GLU A 100 -5.34 -11.40 3.53
N GLY A 101 -5.65 -12.48 2.80
CA GLY A 101 -4.66 -13.26 2.07
C GLY A 101 -3.91 -14.27 2.93
N ALA A 102 -4.33 -14.48 4.18
CA ALA A 102 -3.88 -15.55 5.06
C ALA A 102 -5.03 -16.22 5.80
N SER A 103 -4.77 -17.40 6.38
CA SER A 103 -5.71 -18.09 7.27
C SER A 103 -5.08 -18.52 8.61
N GLY A 104 -5.78 -18.24 9.71
CA GLY A 104 -5.36 -18.52 11.09
C GLY A 104 -4.14 -17.73 11.56
N ALA A 105 -3.57 -18.06 12.72
CA ALA A 105 -2.43 -17.34 13.33
C ALA A 105 -1.21 -17.14 12.39
N VAL A 106 -0.89 -15.92 11.98
CA VAL A 106 0.23 -15.62 11.09
C VAL A 106 1.50 -15.39 11.91
N SER A 107 2.54 -16.18 11.63
CA SER A 107 3.84 -16.01 12.28
C SER A 107 4.58 -14.83 11.69
N THR A 108 5.41 -14.14 12.46
CA THR A 108 6.50 -13.30 11.92
C THR A 108 7.85 -13.67 12.53
N ALA A 109 7.91 -14.81 13.23
CA ALA A 109 8.99 -15.19 14.13
C ALA A 109 10.35 -15.18 13.44
N PHE A 110 10.43 -15.60 12.18
CA PHE A 110 11.67 -15.58 11.39
C PHE A 110 12.28 -14.17 11.31
N PHE A 111 11.48 -13.17 10.92
CA PHE A 111 11.94 -11.80 10.78
C PHE A 111 12.04 -11.09 12.14
N SER A 112 11.07 -11.30 13.05
CA SER A 112 11.07 -10.64 14.37
C SER A 112 12.23 -11.11 15.25
N SER A 113 12.71 -12.34 15.08
CA SER A 113 13.85 -12.88 15.81
C SER A 113 15.23 -12.38 15.35
N ILE A 114 15.32 -11.59 14.28
CA ILE A 114 16.58 -10.96 13.84
C ILE A 114 17.14 -10.13 15.02
N PRO A 115 18.35 -10.44 15.54
CA PRO A 115 18.84 -9.90 16.81
C PRO A 115 18.99 -8.37 16.87
N HIS A 116 19.52 -7.78 15.80
CA HIS A 116 19.80 -6.34 15.74
C HIS A 116 18.59 -5.59 15.17
N GLU A 117 18.06 -4.62 15.92
CA GLU A 117 16.88 -3.84 15.54
C GLU A 117 17.06 -3.12 14.20
N LYS A 118 18.21 -2.46 13.98
CA LYS A 118 18.49 -1.74 12.74
C LYS A 118 18.50 -2.69 11.53
N THR A 119 19.24 -3.80 11.64
CA THR A 119 19.24 -4.87 10.63
C THR A 119 17.83 -5.40 10.37
N ARG A 120 17.06 -5.72 11.43
CA ARG A 120 15.68 -6.20 11.32
C ARG A 120 14.79 -5.21 10.57
N ASN A 121 14.86 -3.94 10.92
CA ASN A 121 14.05 -2.88 10.31
C ASN A 121 14.42 -2.66 8.84
N GLU A 122 15.71 -2.66 8.49
CA GLU A 122 16.19 -2.51 7.11
C GLU A 122 15.81 -3.69 6.22
N VAL A 123 16.00 -4.93 6.70
CA VAL A 123 15.56 -6.14 6.00
C VAL A 123 14.04 -6.07 5.80
N SER A 124 13.27 -5.81 6.85
CA SER A 124 11.80 -5.75 6.73
C SER A 124 11.35 -4.64 5.76
N ASN A 125 12.01 -3.48 5.79
CA ASN A 125 11.70 -2.37 4.90
C ASN A 125 12.02 -2.69 3.43
N TYR A 126 13.06 -3.49 3.18
CA TYR A 126 13.35 -4.02 1.85
C TYR A 126 12.20 -4.90 1.33
N PHE A 127 11.74 -5.88 2.12
CA PHE A 127 10.63 -6.75 1.74
C PHE A 127 9.31 -5.98 1.59
N LEU A 128 9.10 -4.94 2.40
CA LEU A 128 7.95 -4.02 2.29
C LEU A 128 7.97 -3.26 0.96
N LYS A 129 9.12 -2.70 0.56
CA LYS A 129 9.29 -2.01 -0.73
C LYS A 129 9.05 -2.92 -1.93
N LYS A 130 9.49 -4.18 -1.84
CA LYS A 130 9.26 -5.18 -2.89
C LYS A 130 7.81 -5.66 -2.92
N GLY A 131 7.03 -5.43 -1.85
CA GLY A 131 5.64 -5.85 -1.75
C GLY A 131 5.46 -7.29 -1.27
N LYS A 132 6.52 -7.87 -0.68
CA LYS A 132 6.57 -9.25 -0.19
C LYS A 132 6.04 -9.40 1.24
N ILE A 133 5.96 -8.31 1.99
CA ILE A 133 5.26 -8.25 3.28
C ILE A 133 4.34 -7.02 3.30
N SER A 134 3.25 -7.12 4.06
CA SER A 134 2.28 -6.05 4.30
C SER A 134 2.74 -5.08 5.39
N GLY A 135 2.06 -3.93 5.50
CA GLY A 135 2.25 -2.98 6.58
C GLY A 135 1.93 -3.55 7.96
N ALA A 136 0.99 -4.51 8.03
CA ALA A 136 0.66 -5.23 9.26
C ALA A 136 1.77 -6.19 9.70
N GLU A 137 2.33 -6.95 8.75
CA GLU A 137 3.51 -7.80 9.00
C GLU A 137 4.73 -6.96 9.37
N PHE A 138 4.98 -5.86 8.64
CA PHE A 138 6.06 -4.94 8.95
C PHE A 138 5.94 -4.35 10.37
N TYR A 139 4.73 -3.97 10.80
CA TYR A 139 4.47 -3.56 12.18
C TYR A 139 4.80 -4.70 13.17
N ALA A 140 4.25 -5.89 12.96
CA ALA A 140 4.46 -7.03 13.87
C ALA A 140 5.95 -7.43 13.98
N ILE A 141 6.74 -7.22 12.93
CA ILE A 141 8.19 -7.49 12.94
C ILE A 141 8.97 -6.40 13.69
N THR A 142 8.63 -5.13 13.47
CA THR A 142 9.48 -4.00 13.88
C THR A 142 9.09 -3.38 15.22
N ALA A 143 7.85 -3.55 15.68
CA ALA A 143 7.34 -2.93 16.90
C ALA A 143 7.88 -3.57 18.21
N ASP A 144 8.61 -4.69 18.14
CA ASP A 144 9.09 -5.46 19.31
C ASP A 144 7.96 -5.76 20.32
N THR A 145 6.79 -6.11 19.80
CA THR A 145 5.58 -6.46 20.59
C THR A 145 5.25 -7.94 20.39
N ASN A 146 4.63 -8.58 21.39
CA ASN A 146 4.07 -9.94 21.25
C ASN A 146 2.75 -9.94 20.45
N GLN A 147 2.64 -9.08 19.44
CA GLN A 147 1.41 -8.90 18.70
C GLN A 147 1.15 -10.08 17.79
N GLN A 148 -0.02 -10.69 17.95
CA GLN A 148 -0.44 -11.80 17.09
C GLN A 148 -1.20 -11.28 15.88
N LEU A 149 -0.81 -11.79 14.71
CA LEU A 149 -1.49 -11.61 13.44
C LEU A 149 -2.40 -12.81 13.19
N TYR A 150 -3.54 -12.60 12.54
CA TYR A 150 -4.48 -13.63 12.17
C TYR A 150 -4.91 -13.44 10.72
N GLY A 151 -4.71 -14.46 9.91
CA GLY A 151 -5.32 -14.54 8.60
C GLY A 151 -6.82 -14.82 8.75
N VAL A 152 -7.66 -14.03 8.08
CA VAL A 152 -9.12 -14.16 8.12
C VAL A 152 -9.73 -14.61 6.80
N ASP A 153 -8.92 -14.95 5.81
CA ASP A 153 -9.38 -15.43 4.52
C ASP A 153 -9.83 -16.90 4.55
N ASP A 154 -10.72 -17.24 3.64
CA ASP A 154 -11.01 -18.64 3.32
C ASP A 154 -10.02 -19.13 2.25
N PRO A 155 -9.20 -20.17 2.53
CA PRO A 155 -8.24 -20.66 1.56
C PRO A 155 -8.88 -21.04 0.22
N GLY A 156 -10.02 -21.73 0.22
CA GLY A 156 -10.66 -22.19 -1.01
C GLY A 156 -11.11 -21.06 -1.92
N LEU A 157 -11.79 -20.06 -1.35
CA LEU A 157 -12.24 -18.87 -2.08
C LEU A 157 -11.06 -18.00 -2.55
N TYR A 158 -10.02 -17.87 -1.73
CA TYR A 158 -8.82 -17.14 -2.10
C TYR A 158 -8.13 -17.78 -3.31
N ASN A 159 -7.93 -19.10 -3.30
CA ASN A 159 -7.27 -19.85 -4.37
C ASN A 159 -8.03 -19.74 -5.68
N ARG A 160 -9.36 -19.90 -5.62
CA ARG A 160 -10.22 -19.73 -6.77
C ARG A 160 -10.07 -18.33 -7.37
N SER A 161 -10.08 -17.30 -6.53
CA SER A 161 -9.90 -15.91 -6.98
C SER A 161 -8.52 -15.70 -7.59
N TYR A 162 -7.47 -16.29 -7.01
CA TYR A 162 -6.11 -16.21 -7.52
C TYR A 162 -5.93 -16.91 -8.88
N GLU A 163 -6.48 -18.11 -9.05
CA GLU A 163 -6.46 -18.83 -10.33
C GLU A 163 -7.19 -18.05 -11.41
N LEU A 164 -8.40 -17.56 -11.11
CA LEU A 164 -9.17 -16.73 -12.03
C LEU A 164 -8.44 -15.44 -12.39
N TYR A 165 -7.76 -14.78 -11.43
CA TYR A 165 -6.94 -13.61 -11.70
C TYR A 165 -5.89 -13.87 -12.78
N ARG A 166 -5.20 -15.02 -12.70
CA ARG A 166 -4.16 -15.41 -13.66
C ARG A 166 -4.75 -15.77 -15.02
N GLU A 167 -5.84 -16.54 -15.05
CA GLU A 167 -6.50 -16.93 -16.30
C GLU A 167 -7.07 -15.73 -17.05
N VAL A 168 -7.68 -14.78 -16.33
CA VAL A 168 -8.17 -13.52 -16.90
C VAL A 168 -7.02 -12.76 -17.56
N HIS A 169 -5.91 -12.55 -16.85
CA HIS A 169 -4.78 -11.82 -17.44
C HIS A 169 -4.13 -12.55 -18.61
N HIS A 170 -3.98 -13.87 -18.52
CA HIS A 170 -3.42 -14.67 -19.61
C HIS A 170 -4.29 -14.60 -20.87
N THR A 171 -5.61 -14.71 -20.70
CA THR A 171 -6.56 -14.59 -21.82
C THR A 171 -6.62 -13.17 -22.36
N ALA A 172 -6.59 -12.15 -21.49
CA ALA A 172 -6.54 -10.74 -21.89
C ALA A 172 -5.29 -10.41 -22.74
N VAL A 173 -4.11 -10.98 -22.40
CA VAL A 173 -2.89 -10.82 -23.20
C VAL A 173 -3.06 -11.42 -24.61
N LYS A 174 -3.69 -12.59 -24.72
CA LYS A 174 -3.98 -13.22 -26.03
C LYS A 174 -4.90 -12.37 -26.90
N LEU A 175 -5.86 -11.68 -26.29
CA LEU A 175 -6.85 -10.84 -26.97
C LEU A 175 -6.38 -9.38 -27.17
N GLN A 176 -5.19 -9.03 -26.68
CA GLN A 176 -4.66 -7.67 -26.73
C GLN A 176 -4.66 -7.06 -28.15
N PRO A 177 -4.30 -7.78 -29.24
CA PRO A 177 -4.34 -7.19 -30.58
C PRO A 177 -5.74 -6.73 -31.00
N GLN A 178 -6.76 -7.57 -30.75
CA GLN A 178 -8.15 -7.24 -31.07
C GLN A 178 -8.70 -6.16 -30.16
N PHE A 179 -8.33 -6.17 -28.87
CA PHE A 179 -8.72 -5.13 -27.94
C PHE A 179 -8.16 -3.77 -28.37
N GLN A 180 -6.89 -3.72 -28.79
CA GLN A 180 -6.29 -2.50 -29.30
C GLN A 180 -7.06 -1.92 -30.49
N ILE A 181 -7.53 -2.77 -31.42
CA ILE A 181 -8.37 -2.34 -32.56
C ILE A 181 -9.67 -1.70 -32.08
N ILE A 182 -10.36 -2.31 -31.11
CA ILE A 182 -11.63 -1.79 -30.56
C ILE A 182 -11.38 -0.49 -29.79
N SER A 183 -10.33 -0.43 -28.97
CA SER A 183 -9.96 0.77 -28.22
C SER A 183 -9.61 1.94 -29.15
N ASP A 184 -8.86 1.68 -30.23
CA ASP A 184 -8.53 2.69 -31.24
C ASP A 184 -9.77 3.16 -32.01
N PHE A 185 -10.69 2.24 -32.33
CA PHE A 185 -11.98 2.60 -32.93
C PHE A 185 -12.74 3.62 -32.07
N PHE A 186 -12.89 3.36 -30.77
CA PHE A 186 -13.58 4.28 -29.88
C PHE A 186 -12.81 5.57 -29.64
N LYS A 187 -11.49 5.50 -29.46
CA LYS A 187 -10.63 6.67 -29.25
C LYS A 187 -10.70 7.63 -30.45
N ASN A 188 -10.65 7.11 -31.67
CA ASN A 188 -10.80 7.90 -32.89
C ASN A 188 -12.25 8.38 -33.07
N GLY A 189 -13.22 7.52 -32.75
CA GLY A 189 -14.65 7.85 -32.82
C GLY A 189 -15.03 9.01 -31.90
N ILE A 190 -14.47 9.11 -30.69
CA ILE A 190 -14.65 10.28 -29.81
C ILE A 190 -14.26 11.57 -30.54
N GLN A 191 -13.19 11.55 -31.34
CA GLN A 191 -12.74 12.74 -32.05
C GLN A 191 -13.55 13.06 -33.30
N GLN A 192 -14.01 12.03 -34.00
CA GLN A 192 -14.65 12.19 -35.32
C GLN A 192 -16.18 12.25 -35.26
N ARG A 193 -16.80 11.60 -34.27
CA ARG A 193 -18.25 11.36 -34.20
C ARG A 193 -18.97 12.23 -33.17
N LEU A 194 -18.25 12.79 -32.20
CA LEU A 194 -18.83 13.65 -31.18
C LEU A 194 -18.62 15.12 -31.50
N SER A 195 -19.64 15.94 -31.23
CA SER A 195 -19.51 17.40 -31.20
C SER A 195 -18.58 17.85 -30.06
N THR A 196 -18.04 19.07 -30.13
CA THR A 196 -17.21 19.63 -29.06
C THR A 196 -17.92 19.61 -27.70
N GLN A 197 -19.22 19.89 -27.68
CA GLN A 197 -20.04 19.82 -26.46
C GLN A 197 -20.15 18.38 -25.93
N SER A 198 -20.51 17.43 -26.78
CA SER A 198 -20.64 16.01 -26.42
C SER A 198 -19.32 15.44 -25.90
N LYS A 199 -18.19 15.78 -26.54
CA LYS A 199 -16.84 15.40 -26.07
C LYS A 199 -16.57 15.90 -24.66
N THR A 200 -16.86 17.18 -24.37
CA THR A 200 -16.64 17.76 -23.04
C THR A 200 -17.43 17.01 -21.96
N ILE A 201 -18.70 16.72 -22.22
CA ILE A 201 -19.58 15.99 -21.28
C ILE A 201 -19.06 14.57 -21.06
N VAL A 202 -18.79 13.82 -22.13
CA VAL A 202 -18.31 12.43 -22.06
C VAL A 202 -16.96 12.32 -21.37
N MET A 203 -16.02 13.23 -21.65
CA MET A 203 -14.70 13.23 -21.02
C MET A 203 -14.76 13.64 -19.54
N ALA A 204 -15.72 14.47 -19.14
CA ALA A 204 -15.97 14.77 -17.74
C ALA A 204 -16.54 13.54 -17.00
N GLY A 205 -17.51 12.84 -17.61
CA GLY A 205 -18.04 11.58 -17.09
C GLY A 205 -16.97 10.51 -16.93
N LYS A 206 -16.11 10.31 -17.94
CA LYS A 206 -14.97 9.38 -17.85
C LYS A 206 -14.11 9.63 -16.61
N LYS A 207 -13.76 10.90 -16.36
CA LYS A 207 -12.94 11.30 -15.19
C LYS A 207 -13.70 11.13 -13.87
N LEU A 208 -15.01 11.35 -13.88
CA LEU A 208 -15.85 11.09 -12.71
C LEU A 208 -15.76 9.61 -12.30
N TYR A 209 -15.89 8.68 -13.26
CA TYR A 209 -15.78 7.25 -12.99
C TYR A 209 -14.35 6.81 -12.63
N SER A 210 -13.34 7.25 -13.39
CA SER A 210 -11.97 6.76 -13.20
C SER A 210 -11.23 7.37 -12.00
N GLU A 211 -11.50 8.64 -11.67
CA GLU A 211 -10.79 9.38 -10.61
C GLU A 211 -11.67 9.64 -9.37
N SER A 212 -12.97 9.31 -9.42
CA SER A 212 -13.96 9.73 -8.39
C SER A 212 -13.88 11.23 -8.07
N ASN A 213 -13.48 12.06 -9.05
CA ASN A 213 -13.20 13.48 -8.83
C ASN A 213 -14.47 14.33 -8.97
N VAL A 214 -15.31 14.20 -7.96
CA VAL A 214 -16.61 14.88 -7.84
C VAL A 214 -16.48 16.40 -8.00
N LYS A 215 -15.51 17.03 -7.32
CA LYS A 215 -15.25 18.48 -7.41
C LYS A 215 -15.02 18.92 -8.85
N ARG A 216 -14.11 18.24 -9.55
CA ARG A 216 -13.76 18.60 -10.94
C ARG A 216 -14.96 18.45 -11.86
N PHE A 217 -15.74 17.38 -11.70
CA PHE A 217 -16.96 17.17 -12.48
C PHE A 217 -17.98 18.29 -12.25
N ILE A 218 -18.35 18.55 -10.98
CA ILE A 218 -19.33 19.57 -10.60
C ILE A 218 -18.95 20.94 -11.16
N VAL A 219 -17.70 21.36 -10.96
CA VAL A 219 -17.22 22.68 -11.39
C VAL A 219 -17.14 22.79 -12.92
N SER A 220 -16.60 21.77 -13.60
CA SER A 220 -16.42 21.83 -15.06
C SER A 220 -17.72 21.69 -15.84
N MET A 221 -18.73 21.04 -15.28
CA MET A 221 -20.02 20.83 -15.93
C MET A 221 -21.05 21.93 -15.66
N GLU A 222 -20.73 22.91 -14.82
CA GLU A 222 -21.64 24.02 -14.49
C GLU A 222 -22.24 24.74 -15.71
N PRO A 223 -21.49 25.01 -16.80
CA PRO A 223 -22.06 25.64 -17.98
C PRO A 223 -23.19 24.83 -18.65
N TYR A 224 -23.30 23.54 -18.35
CA TYR A 224 -24.31 22.63 -18.90
C TYR A 224 -25.44 22.37 -17.91
N TRP A 225 -25.13 22.00 -16.66
CA TRP A 225 -26.17 21.65 -15.70
C TRP A 225 -26.96 22.86 -15.19
N SER A 226 -26.38 24.07 -15.19
CA SER A 226 -27.11 25.30 -14.83
C SER A 226 -28.23 25.68 -15.80
N ARG A 227 -28.22 25.11 -17.01
CA ARG A 227 -29.25 25.32 -18.05
C ARG A 227 -30.40 24.32 -17.94
N LEU A 228 -30.24 23.29 -17.12
CA LEU A 228 -31.30 22.34 -16.84
C LEU A 228 -32.23 22.93 -15.77
N GLU A 229 -33.52 22.65 -15.88
CA GLU A 229 -34.47 23.00 -14.82
C GLU A 229 -34.02 22.34 -13.50
N PRO A 230 -33.94 23.09 -12.38
CA PRO A 230 -33.47 22.54 -11.13
C PRO A 230 -34.46 21.48 -10.63
N THR A 231 -34.08 20.21 -10.76
CA THR A 231 -34.75 19.12 -10.05
C THR A 231 -34.33 19.13 -8.58
N SER A 232 -35.17 18.60 -7.70
CA SER A 232 -34.83 18.37 -6.28
C SER A 232 -33.51 17.62 -6.11
N ASP A 233 -33.21 16.76 -7.09
CA ASP A 233 -32.14 15.77 -7.05
C ASP A 233 -30.73 16.37 -7.25
N PHE A 234 -30.63 17.64 -7.66
CA PHE A 234 -29.34 18.33 -7.89
C PHE A 234 -29.04 19.45 -6.89
N SER A 235 -29.85 19.57 -5.83
CA SER A 235 -29.70 20.60 -4.80
C SER A 235 -28.33 20.54 -4.08
N ALA A 236 -27.83 19.33 -3.78
CA ALA A 236 -26.54 19.16 -3.12
C ALA A 236 -25.37 19.52 -4.05
N ILE A 237 -25.44 19.14 -5.33
CA ILE A 237 -24.46 19.57 -6.35
C ILE A 237 -24.38 21.09 -6.44
N LYS A 238 -25.55 21.77 -6.48
CA LYS A 238 -25.61 23.23 -6.53
C LYS A 238 -24.99 23.87 -5.29
N ARG A 239 -25.33 23.40 -4.09
CA ARG A 239 -24.74 23.90 -2.83
C ARG A 239 -23.24 23.67 -2.80
N TYR A 240 -22.77 22.48 -3.19
CA TYR A 240 -21.35 22.17 -3.25
C TYR A 240 -20.60 23.10 -4.21
N TYR A 241 -21.15 23.32 -5.41
CA TYR A 241 -20.58 24.26 -6.38
C TYR A 241 -20.51 25.70 -5.83
N GLU A 242 -21.57 26.17 -5.18
CA GLU A 242 -21.60 27.50 -4.56
C GLU A 242 -20.51 27.65 -3.50
N LEU A 243 -20.34 26.66 -2.63
CA LEU A 243 -19.29 26.64 -1.61
C LEU A 243 -17.89 26.63 -2.23
N GLU A 244 -17.65 25.78 -3.23
CA GLU A 244 -16.37 25.73 -3.95
C GLU A 244 -16.03 27.05 -4.64
N ARG A 245 -17.03 27.74 -5.18
CA ARG A 245 -16.87 29.09 -5.75
C ARG A 245 -16.51 30.11 -4.68
N LEU A 246 -17.16 30.06 -3.51
CA LEU A 246 -16.86 30.92 -2.37
C LEU A 246 -15.43 30.68 -1.88
N VAL A 247 -15.02 29.42 -1.69
CA VAL A 247 -13.67 29.04 -1.28
C VAL A 247 -12.62 29.46 -2.31
N SER A 248 -12.90 29.30 -3.59
CA SER A 248 -11.99 29.74 -4.66
C SER A 248 -11.79 31.26 -4.72
N ALA A 249 -12.72 32.04 -4.16
CA ALA A 249 -12.61 33.49 -4.04
C ALA A 249 -11.86 33.94 -2.78
N VAL A 250 -11.54 33.02 -1.86
CA VAL A 250 -10.80 33.32 -0.63
C VAL A 250 -9.32 33.61 -0.94
N ASP A 251 -8.80 34.72 -0.42
CA ASP A 251 -7.36 35.00 -0.44
C ASP A 251 -6.65 34.21 0.67
N PHE A 252 -6.14 33.02 0.33
CA PHE A 252 -5.44 32.17 1.27
C PHE A 252 -4.14 32.77 1.83
N LYS A 253 -3.53 33.77 1.15
CA LYS A 253 -2.39 34.49 1.73
C LYS A 253 -2.87 35.31 2.93
N LYS A 254 -3.98 36.02 2.76
CA LYS A 254 -4.62 36.77 3.84
C LYS A 254 -5.09 35.84 4.97
N VAL A 255 -5.66 34.68 4.66
CA VAL A 255 -6.04 33.67 5.68
C VAL A 255 -4.82 33.21 6.47
N ASN A 256 -3.68 32.97 5.83
CA ASN A 256 -2.44 32.62 6.52
C ASN A 256 -1.95 33.73 7.47
N GLU A 257 -2.06 34.99 7.07
CA GLU A 257 -1.74 36.14 7.92
C GLU A 257 -2.71 36.25 9.10
N LEU A 258 -4.00 36.04 8.87
CA LEU A 258 -5.05 36.04 9.90
C LEU A 258 -4.82 34.92 10.92
N LYS A 259 -4.53 33.69 10.46
CA LYS A 259 -4.15 32.55 11.31
C LYS A 259 -3.03 32.94 12.27
N LYS A 260 -1.98 33.56 11.75
CA LYS A 260 -0.82 33.99 12.54
C LYS A 260 -1.21 35.06 13.57
N LYS A 261 -1.96 36.09 13.17
CA LYS A 261 -2.40 37.17 14.09
C LYS A 261 -3.28 36.64 15.22
N VAL A 262 -4.26 35.80 14.91
CA VAL A 262 -5.16 35.20 15.90
C VAL A 262 -4.35 34.31 16.86
N PHE A 263 -3.44 33.49 16.32
CA PHE A 263 -2.53 32.67 17.12
C PHE A 263 -1.69 33.52 18.08
N GLU A 264 -1.05 34.59 17.60
CA GLU A 264 -0.20 35.48 18.43
C GLU A 264 -0.99 36.16 19.56
N ARG A 265 -2.23 36.56 19.29
CA ARG A 265 -3.11 37.17 20.31
C ARG A 265 -3.57 36.16 21.36
N LEU A 266 -4.03 34.99 20.91
CA LEU A 266 -4.35 33.88 21.82
C LEU A 266 -3.13 33.52 22.67
N ALA A 267 -1.95 33.41 22.05
CA ALA A 267 -0.71 33.15 22.76
C ALA A 267 -0.34 34.24 23.77
N ALA A 268 -0.84 35.48 23.65
CA ALA A 268 -0.61 36.54 24.62
C ALA A 268 -1.59 36.50 25.81
N ILE A 269 -2.84 36.10 25.57
CA ILE A 269 -3.93 36.18 26.55
C ILE A 269 -4.12 34.87 27.32
N LEU A 270 -3.87 33.71 26.68
CA LEU A 270 -4.12 32.40 27.28
C LEU A 270 -3.28 32.15 28.55
N PRO A 271 -3.85 31.56 29.60
CA PRO A 271 -3.10 31.00 30.72
C PRO A 271 -1.97 30.07 30.27
N ALA A 272 -0.87 30.00 31.03
CA ALA A 272 0.35 29.28 30.61
C ALA A 272 0.09 27.80 30.30
N ASP A 273 -0.77 27.16 31.10
CA ASP A 273 -1.20 25.77 30.94
C ASP A 273 -2.01 25.55 29.66
N GLN A 274 -3.00 26.40 29.35
CA GLN A 274 -3.80 26.27 28.12
C GLN A 274 -3.00 26.62 26.86
N ARG A 275 -2.11 27.61 26.96
CA ARG A 275 -1.23 28.03 25.88
C ARG A 275 -0.33 26.88 25.43
N GLU A 276 0.25 26.15 26.38
CA GLU A 276 1.13 25.03 26.11
C GLU A 276 0.35 23.76 25.71
N LYS A 277 -0.67 23.38 26.48
CA LYS A 277 -1.40 22.12 26.26
C LYS A 277 -2.33 22.14 25.05
N ILE A 278 -2.94 23.28 24.74
CA ILE A 278 -4.01 23.37 23.73
C ILE A 278 -3.50 24.10 22.49
N LEU A 279 -3.08 25.37 22.63
CA LEU A 279 -2.74 26.21 21.48
C LEU A 279 -1.45 25.75 20.78
N PHE A 280 -0.34 25.60 21.52
CA PHE A 280 0.93 25.17 20.94
C PHE A 280 0.89 23.72 20.47
N ASN A 281 0.24 22.82 21.23
CA ASN A 281 0.02 21.43 20.79
C ASN A 281 -0.72 21.39 19.45
N THR A 282 -1.86 22.08 19.35
CA THR A 282 -2.66 22.17 18.12
C THR A 282 -1.84 22.73 16.94
N TYR A 283 -1.04 23.78 17.18
CA TYR A 283 -0.16 24.35 16.15
C TYR A 283 0.92 23.37 15.70
N VAL A 284 1.61 22.70 16.63
CA VAL A 284 2.63 21.70 16.29
C VAL A 284 2.01 20.56 15.50
N ARG A 285 0.87 20.03 15.95
CA ARG A 285 0.13 18.97 15.23
C ARG A 285 -0.24 19.40 13.81
N TYR A 286 -0.69 20.64 13.63
CA TYR A 286 -0.95 21.18 12.28
C TYR A 286 0.32 21.31 11.44
N GLN A 287 1.42 21.83 11.99
CA GLN A 287 2.71 21.93 11.26
C GLN A 287 3.28 20.56 10.87
N LEU A 288 2.97 19.53 11.65
CA LEU A 288 3.34 18.14 11.37
C LEU A 288 2.35 17.43 10.43
N ASN A 289 1.32 18.13 9.94
CA ASN A 289 0.19 17.60 9.17
C ASN A 289 -0.59 16.48 9.90
N GLU A 290 -0.59 16.46 11.23
CA GLU A 290 -1.37 15.50 12.03
C GLU A 290 -2.85 15.86 12.14
N ILE A 291 -3.20 17.13 11.97
CA ILE A 291 -4.59 17.60 11.88
C ILE A 291 -4.78 18.41 10.59
N SER A 292 -5.98 18.36 10.01
CA SER A 292 -6.30 19.08 8.79
C SER A 292 -6.45 20.59 9.03
N GLU A 293 -6.36 21.37 7.96
CA GLU A 293 -6.53 22.84 8.05
C GLU A 293 -7.89 23.27 8.63
N PRO A 294 -9.04 22.68 8.25
CA PRO A 294 -10.32 23.02 8.87
C PRO A 294 -10.35 22.75 10.38
N VAL A 295 -9.77 21.64 10.83
CA VAL A 295 -9.68 21.29 12.27
C VAL A 295 -8.81 22.29 13.02
N TYR A 296 -7.65 22.65 12.48
CA TYR A 296 -6.78 23.67 13.05
C TYR A 296 -7.48 25.03 13.16
N LEU A 297 -8.16 25.44 12.09
CA LEU A 297 -8.91 26.68 12.04
C LEU A 297 -10.04 26.71 13.08
N ARG A 298 -10.81 25.63 13.18
CA ARG A 298 -11.87 25.46 14.18
C ARG A 298 -11.33 25.63 15.60
N HIS A 299 -10.20 25.00 15.92
CA HIS A 299 -9.57 25.15 17.24
C HIS A 299 -9.21 26.61 17.55
N LEU A 300 -8.63 27.34 16.59
CA LEU A 300 -8.36 28.77 16.76
C LEU A 300 -9.65 29.58 16.93
N ALA A 301 -10.70 29.22 16.21
CA ALA A 301 -11.99 29.90 16.25
C ALA A 301 -12.71 29.70 17.60
N VAL A 302 -12.72 28.48 18.14
CA VAL A 302 -13.30 28.17 19.46
C VAL A 302 -12.55 28.89 20.58
N LEU A 303 -11.22 28.84 20.57
CA LEU A 303 -10.41 29.58 21.55
C LEU A 303 -10.57 31.10 21.41
N GLY A 304 -10.69 31.60 20.18
CA GLY A 304 -10.96 33.01 19.90
C GLY A 304 -12.29 33.46 20.50
N GLU A 305 -13.33 32.63 20.42
CA GLU A 305 -14.63 32.89 21.02
C GLU A 305 -14.57 32.90 22.55
N GLU A 306 -13.99 31.84 23.14
CA GLU A 306 -13.85 31.68 24.59
C GLU A 306 -13.12 32.86 25.26
N TYR A 307 -12.13 33.41 24.56
CA TYR A 307 -11.31 34.53 25.05
C TYR A 307 -11.72 35.90 24.46
N ASN A 308 -12.93 36.01 23.87
CA ASN A 308 -13.51 37.24 23.36
C ASN A 308 -12.66 38.00 22.32
N ILE A 309 -11.92 37.28 21.47
CA ILE A 309 -11.24 37.83 20.28
C ILE A 309 -12.24 37.87 19.13
N LEU A 310 -13.26 38.73 19.24
CA LEU A 310 -14.40 38.81 18.30
C LEU A 310 -14.25 39.98 17.30
N ASP A 311 -13.06 40.19 16.76
CA ASP A 311 -12.80 41.28 15.83
C ASP A 311 -13.06 40.89 14.37
N ARG A 312 -12.80 41.83 13.46
CA ARG A 312 -12.97 41.59 12.02
C ARG A 312 -12.08 40.47 11.50
N ASP A 313 -10.86 40.36 12.02
CA ASP A 313 -9.88 39.34 11.63
C ASP A 313 -10.40 37.93 12.02
N TYR A 314 -11.00 37.81 13.21
CA TYR A 314 -11.69 36.60 13.66
C TYR A 314 -12.91 36.25 12.79
N ALA A 315 -13.79 37.21 12.50
CA ALA A 315 -15.00 36.97 11.72
C ALA A 315 -14.69 36.43 10.31
N GLU A 316 -13.62 36.93 9.69
CA GLU A 316 -13.17 36.45 8.39
C GLU A 316 -12.58 35.03 8.46
N LEU A 317 -11.82 34.71 9.51
CA LEU A 317 -11.28 33.36 9.74
C LEU A 317 -12.40 32.34 10.01
N MET A 318 -13.39 32.72 10.82
CA MET A 318 -14.55 31.90 11.13
C MET A 318 -15.37 31.63 9.86
N HIS A 319 -15.59 32.63 9.02
CA HIS A 319 -16.30 32.45 7.76
C HIS A 319 -15.61 31.43 6.85
N VAL A 320 -14.28 31.52 6.69
CA VAL A 320 -13.52 30.53 5.89
C VAL A 320 -13.59 29.14 6.53
N THR A 321 -13.54 29.06 7.87
CA THR A 321 -13.67 27.79 8.60
C THR A 321 -15.00 27.13 8.31
N GLN A 322 -16.11 27.87 8.42
CA GLN A 322 -17.47 27.39 8.13
C GLN A 322 -17.59 26.87 6.70
N LEU A 323 -17.06 27.60 5.71
CA LEU A 323 -17.08 27.14 4.31
C LEU A 323 -16.34 25.81 4.12
N LEU A 324 -15.16 25.66 4.71
CA LEU A 324 -14.37 24.44 4.59
C LEU A 324 -14.99 23.27 5.35
N GLU A 325 -15.60 23.51 6.52
CA GLU A 325 -16.33 22.51 7.28
C GLU A 325 -17.60 22.05 6.56
N GLU A 326 -18.36 22.96 5.94
CA GLU A 326 -19.52 22.60 5.13
C GLU A 326 -19.12 21.72 3.95
N ILE A 327 -18.04 22.06 3.22
CA ILE A 327 -17.51 21.22 2.14
C ILE A 327 -17.08 19.85 2.66
N ALA A 328 -16.38 19.80 3.80
CA ALA A 328 -15.94 18.56 4.42
C ALA A 328 -17.10 17.70 4.94
N GLY A 329 -18.24 18.32 5.25
CA GLY A 329 -19.45 17.67 5.75
C GLY A 329 -20.31 17.00 4.66
N PHE A 330 -20.02 17.18 3.37
CA PHE A 330 -20.73 16.48 2.31
C PHE A 330 -20.46 14.97 2.39
N ASN A 331 -21.53 14.18 2.33
CA ASN A 331 -21.42 12.76 2.08
C ASN A 331 -20.92 12.55 0.65
N HIS A 332 -19.65 12.15 0.52
CA HIS A 332 -18.99 12.00 -0.78
C HIS A 332 -19.64 10.92 -1.67
N GLU A 333 -20.13 9.83 -1.08
CA GLU A 333 -20.80 8.74 -1.80
C GLU A 333 -22.13 9.21 -2.38
N GLN A 334 -22.97 9.85 -1.56
CA GLN A 334 -24.24 10.44 -2.03
C GLN A 334 -24.00 11.52 -3.10
N LEU A 335 -22.95 12.34 -2.94
CA LEU A 335 -22.62 13.37 -3.92
C LEU A 335 -22.12 12.77 -5.24
N LEU A 336 -21.38 11.66 -5.20
CA LEU A 336 -20.97 10.90 -6.38
C LEU A 336 -22.18 10.30 -7.10
N GLU A 337 -23.12 9.68 -6.38
CA GLU A 337 -24.36 9.16 -6.95
C GLU A 337 -25.16 10.24 -7.68
N GLN A 338 -25.31 11.43 -7.08
CA GLN A 338 -25.95 12.56 -7.75
C GLN A 338 -25.18 13.02 -9.00
N CYS A 339 -23.84 12.99 -8.97
CA CYS A 339 -23.03 13.36 -10.14
C CYS A 339 -23.20 12.35 -11.28
N ILE A 340 -23.35 11.06 -10.97
CA ILE A 340 -23.65 10.02 -11.97
C ILE A 340 -25.03 10.27 -12.59
N LEU A 341 -26.05 10.53 -11.78
CA LEU A 341 -27.39 10.87 -12.28
C LEU A 341 -27.38 12.14 -13.14
N MET A 342 -26.62 13.16 -12.71
CA MET A 342 -26.42 14.38 -13.48
C MET A 342 -25.74 14.07 -14.83
N TYR A 343 -24.70 13.24 -14.84
CA TYR A 343 -24.03 12.85 -16.08
C TYR A 343 -24.98 12.18 -17.08
N ASP A 344 -25.83 11.25 -16.62
CA ASP A 344 -26.83 10.62 -17.47
C ASP A 344 -27.87 11.63 -17.98
N THR A 345 -28.28 12.58 -17.14
CA THR A 345 -29.19 13.67 -17.53
C THR A 345 -28.55 14.55 -18.61
N LEU A 346 -27.28 14.91 -18.46
CA LEU A 346 -26.52 15.68 -19.45
C LEU A 346 -26.39 14.92 -20.77
N LYS A 347 -26.11 13.61 -20.73
CA LYS A 347 -26.08 12.77 -21.94
C LYS A 347 -27.43 12.78 -22.67
N ASN A 348 -28.52 12.59 -21.94
CA ASN A 348 -29.87 12.53 -22.52
C ASN A 348 -30.30 13.86 -23.14
N HIS A 349 -29.93 14.98 -22.53
CA HIS A 349 -30.32 16.31 -23.01
C HIS A 349 -29.44 16.83 -24.15
N PHE A 350 -28.11 16.64 -24.08
CA PHE A 350 -27.17 17.33 -24.98
C PHE A 350 -26.61 16.48 -26.12
N LEU A 351 -26.56 15.16 -26.00
CA LEU A 351 -26.05 14.31 -27.09
C LEU A 351 -27.18 13.99 -28.06
N THR A 352 -26.89 13.98 -29.36
CA THR A 352 -27.81 13.48 -30.39
C THR A 352 -28.04 11.96 -30.24
N PRO A 353 -29.13 11.39 -30.81
CA PRO A 353 -29.36 9.95 -30.73
C PRO A 353 -28.19 9.09 -31.24
N VAL A 354 -27.50 9.53 -32.30
CA VAL A 354 -26.34 8.84 -32.87
C VAL A 354 -25.13 8.91 -31.93
N GLU A 355 -24.85 10.09 -31.37
CA GLU A 355 -23.77 10.25 -30.38
C GLU A 355 -24.06 9.44 -29.11
N ARG A 356 -25.31 9.43 -28.62
CA ARG A 356 -25.69 8.62 -27.46
C ARG A 356 -25.48 7.13 -27.70
N GLN A 357 -25.85 6.62 -28.87
CA GLN A 357 -25.58 5.22 -29.21
C GLN A 357 -24.09 4.91 -29.24
N PHE A 358 -23.27 5.79 -29.83
CA PHE A 358 -21.81 5.63 -29.83
C PHE A 358 -21.24 5.65 -28.40
N VAL A 359 -21.67 6.61 -27.57
CA VAL A 359 -21.22 6.77 -26.18
C VAL A 359 -21.63 5.57 -25.33
N MET A 360 -22.83 5.02 -25.53
CA MET A 360 -23.27 3.80 -24.85
C MET A 360 -22.31 2.63 -25.13
N PHE A 361 -21.95 2.38 -26.39
CA PHE A 361 -20.98 1.33 -26.72
C PHE A 361 -19.57 1.65 -26.25
N TYR A 362 -19.18 2.92 -26.26
CA TYR A 362 -17.91 3.37 -25.69
C TYR A 362 -17.81 3.09 -24.19
N GLU A 363 -18.86 3.41 -23.43
CA GLU A 363 -18.93 3.15 -21.99
C GLU A 363 -18.91 1.65 -21.69
N GLN A 364 -19.66 0.84 -22.45
CA GLN A 364 -19.60 -0.63 -22.36
C GLN A 364 -18.20 -1.16 -22.64
N TRP A 365 -17.48 -0.61 -23.62
CA TRP A 365 -16.10 -0.99 -23.91
C TRP A 365 -15.15 -0.63 -22.78
N ASN A 366 -15.25 0.57 -22.19
CA ASN A 366 -14.41 0.94 -21.05
C ASN A 366 -14.62 -0.03 -19.87
N ILE A 367 -15.87 -0.44 -19.59
CA ILE A 367 -16.16 -1.44 -18.55
C ILE A 367 -15.46 -2.76 -18.88
N ILE A 368 -15.53 -3.21 -20.14
CA ILE A 368 -14.84 -4.42 -20.59
C ILE A 368 -13.31 -4.27 -20.44
N GLU A 369 -12.71 -3.13 -20.77
CA GLU A 369 -11.27 -2.90 -20.56
C GLU A 369 -10.89 -2.98 -19.08
N GLU A 370 -11.65 -2.32 -18.20
CA GLU A 370 -11.44 -2.36 -16.75
C GLU A 370 -11.62 -3.77 -16.18
N MET A 371 -12.56 -4.55 -16.71
CA MET A 371 -12.74 -5.97 -16.39
C MET A 371 -11.49 -6.79 -16.71
N CYS A 372 -10.84 -6.55 -17.84
CA CYS A 372 -9.68 -7.31 -18.29
C CYS A 372 -8.43 -7.06 -17.44
N VAL A 373 -8.39 -5.92 -16.74
CA VAL A 373 -7.35 -5.59 -15.76
C VAL A 373 -7.79 -5.81 -14.32
N LEU A 374 -9.01 -6.34 -14.11
CA LEU A 374 -9.61 -6.58 -12.80
C LEU A 374 -9.65 -5.32 -11.91
N GLY A 375 -9.97 -4.18 -12.54
CA GLY A 375 -9.99 -2.85 -11.92
C GLY A 375 -11.37 -2.34 -11.47
N LEU A 376 -12.44 -3.12 -11.63
CA LEU A 376 -13.79 -2.69 -11.25
C LEU A 376 -13.91 -2.56 -9.73
N SER A 377 -14.63 -1.52 -9.29
CA SER A 377 -15.04 -1.43 -7.90
C SER A 377 -16.12 -2.46 -7.58
N ARG A 378 -16.29 -2.77 -6.28
CA ARG A 378 -17.37 -3.66 -5.83
C ARG A 378 -18.74 -3.11 -6.21
N ASN A 379 -18.95 -1.80 -6.04
CA ASN A 379 -20.22 -1.16 -6.38
C ASN A 379 -20.47 -1.21 -7.89
N ASP A 380 -19.44 -1.03 -8.72
CA ASP A 380 -19.59 -1.20 -10.17
C ASP A 380 -20.00 -2.64 -10.50
N PHE A 381 -19.39 -3.64 -9.84
CA PHE A 381 -19.76 -5.02 -10.10
C PHE A 381 -21.20 -5.35 -9.68
N VAL A 382 -21.62 -4.89 -8.50
CA VAL A 382 -22.92 -5.22 -7.91
C VAL A 382 -24.06 -4.41 -8.54
N ASN A 383 -23.82 -3.13 -8.85
CA ASN A 383 -24.85 -2.19 -9.27
C ASN A 383 -24.92 -1.99 -10.78
N GLN A 384 -23.85 -2.28 -11.55
CA GLN A 384 -23.90 -2.15 -13.00
C GLN A 384 -24.48 -3.40 -13.66
N GLN A 385 -25.26 -3.19 -14.72
CA GLN A 385 -25.59 -4.24 -15.66
C GLN A 385 -24.35 -4.56 -16.48
N PHE A 386 -23.58 -5.53 -15.98
CA PHE A 386 -22.63 -6.31 -16.77
C PHE A 386 -23.17 -6.49 -18.19
N PRO A 387 -22.44 -6.06 -19.24
CA PRO A 387 -22.92 -6.22 -20.61
C PRO A 387 -23.22 -7.69 -20.88
N ASP A 388 -24.50 -8.05 -20.88
CA ASP A 388 -24.93 -9.41 -21.16
C ASP A 388 -24.45 -9.85 -22.55
N LYS A 389 -24.63 -11.13 -22.86
CA LYS A 389 -24.17 -11.67 -24.15
C LYS A 389 -24.71 -10.85 -25.32
N ASP A 390 -25.99 -10.46 -25.27
CA ASP A 390 -26.62 -9.70 -26.34
C ASP A 390 -26.03 -8.29 -26.47
N ALA A 391 -25.72 -7.61 -25.36
CA ALA A 391 -25.06 -6.31 -25.34
C ALA A 391 -23.65 -6.38 -25.93
N ARG A 392 -22.88 -7.42 -25.58
CA ARG A 392 -21.54 -7.66 -26.15
C ARG A 392 -21.60 -7.94 -27.64
N ASP A 393 -22.53 -8.79 -28.06
CA ASP A 393 -22.71 -9.12 -29.48
C ASP A 393 -23.13 -7.86 -30.27
N ARG A 394 -24.02 -7.02 -29.73
CA ARG A 394 -24.37 -5.72 -30.34
C ARG A 394 -23.16 -4.77 -30.42
N LEU A 395 -22.32 -4.70 -29.39
CA LEU A 395 -21.11 -3.88 -29.40
C LEU A 395 -20.14 -4.35 -30.49
N LEU A 396 -19.85 -5.65 -30.55
CA LEU A 396 -18.95 -6.21 -31.56
C LEU A 396 -19.52 -5.99 -32.97
N MET A 397 -20.81 -6.23 -33.18
CA MET A 397 -21.46 -5.98 -34.46
C MET A 397 -21.42 -4.49 -34.85
N TYR A 398 -21.58 -3.59 -33.89
CA TYR A 398 -21.44 -2.16 -34.14
C TYR A 398 -20.03 -1.81 -34.63
N VAL A 399 -19.00 -2.30 -33.93
CA VAL A 399 -17.59 -2.10 -34.31
C VAL A 399 -17.29 -2.70 -35.69
N LEU A 400 -17.70 -3.95 -35.94
CA LEU A 400 -17.50 -4.66 -37.20
C LEU A 400 -18.19 -3.97 -38.38
N SER A 401 -19.39 -3.42 -38.16
CA SER A 401 -20.11 -2.67 -39.19
C SER A 401 -19.40 -1.37 -39.54
N ALA A 402 -18.75 -0.73 -38.57
CA ALA A 402 -18.11 0.56 -38.74
C ALA A 402 -16.67 0.48 -39.26
N ILE A 403 -15.96 -0.63 -38.98
CA ILE A 403 -14.67 -0.97 -39.60
C ILE A 403 -14.90 -1.52 -41.03
N GLY A 404 -16.13 -1.93 -41.32
CA GLY A 404 -16.47 -2.89 -42.34
C GLY A 404 -16.77 -2.44 -43.76
N ASP A 405 -16.25 -1.31 -44.21
CA ASP A 405 -16.21 -0.97 -45.65
C ASP A 405 -15.06 -1.69 -46.39
N SER A 406 -14.21 -2.45 -45.69
CA SER A 406 -13.28 -3.44 -46.26
C SER A 406 -13.93 -4.83 -46.37
N ASN A 407 -13.55 -5.60 -47.41
CA ASN A 407 -14.14 -6.87 -47.82
C ASN A 407 -14.35 -7.88 -46.66
N SER A 408 -15.32 -8.80 -46.81
CA SER A 408 -15.67 -9.81 -45.78
C SER A 408 -14.49 -10.69 -45.33
N SER A 409 -13.51 -10.91 -46.21
CA SER A 409 -12.26 -11.62 -45.92
C SER A 409 -11.38 -10.92 -44.87
N ASP A 410 -11.41 -9.59 -44.83
CA ASP A 410 -10.59 -8.81 -43.90
C ASP A 410 -11.19 -8.83 -42.48
N LYS A 411 -12.52 -8.97 -42.36
CA LYS A 411 -13.23 -9.07 -41.07
C LYS A 411 -12.95 -10.39 -40.36
N GLU A 412 -12.96 -11.51 -41.09
CA GLU A 412 -12.63 -12.83 -40.54
C GLU A 412 -11.16 -12.90 -40.10
N LEU A 413 -10.26 -12.16 -40.76
CA LEU A 413 -8.87 -12.05 -40.37
C LEU A 413 -8.67 -11.26 -39.07
N LEU A 414 -9.48 -10.21 -38.84
CA LEU A 414 -9.37 -9.33 -37.67
C LEU A 414 -10.03 -9.94 -36.42
N PHE A 415 -11.17 -10.61 -36.58
CA PHE A 415 -11.94 -11.21 -35.50
C PHE A 415 -12.29 -12.67 -35.84
N PRO A 416 -11.33 -13.61 -35.68
CA PRO A 416 -11.55 -15.02 -35.99
C PRO A 416 -12.53 -15.68 -35.00
N VAL A 417 -13.06 -16.88 -35.33
CA VAL A 417 -14.02 -17.59 -34.46
C VAL A 417 -13.46 -17.82 -33.05
N GLU A 418 -12.16 -18.08 -32.97
CA GLU A 418 -11.41 -18.27 -31.72
C GLU A 418 -11.43 -17.03 -30.84
N PHE A 419 -11.46 -15.82 -31.43
CA PHE A 419 -11.60 -14.57 -30.68
C PHE A 419 -12.92 -14.54 -29.91
N TYR A 420 -14.06 -14.85 -30.55
CA TYR A 420 -15.37 -14.82 -29.89
C TYR A 420 -15.46 -15.84 -28.76
N ALA A 421 -14.88 -17.02 -28.95
CA ALA A 421 -14.82 -18.05 -27.91
C ALA A 421 -13.99 -17.57 -26.71
N ALA A 422 -12.76 -17.08 -26.96
CA ALA A 422 -11.88 -16.59 -25.91
C ALA A 422 -12.41 -15.32 -25.21
N PHE A 423 -13.08 -14.42 -25.94
CA PHE A 423 -13.70 -13.23 -25.38
C PHE A 423 -14.86 -13.56 -24.44
N ASN A 424 -15.70 -14.53 -24.81
CA ASN A 424 -16.76 -15.02 -23.93
C ASN A 424 -16.20 -15.77 -22.72
N GLN A 425 -15.14 -16.56 -22.89
CA GLN A 425 -14.46 -17.22 -21.79
C GLN A 425 -13.89 -16.21 -20.79
N LEU A 426 -13.15 -15.20 -21.27
CA LEU A 426 -12.62 -14.12 -20.45
C LEU A 426 -13.72 -13.45 -19.62
N TYR A 427 -14.85 -13.16 -20.24
CA TYR A 427 -15.98 -12.52 -19.55
C TYR A 427 -16.53 -13.39 -18.41
N ASN A 428 -16.68 -14.70 -18.65
CA ASN A 428 -17.13 -15.64 -17.63
C ASN A 428 -16.13 -15.77 -16.48
N ASP A 429 -14.83 -15.76 -16.79
CA ASP A 429 -13.76 -15.84 -15.80
C ASP A 429 -13.70 -14.57 -14.95
N VAL A 430 -13.84 -13.39 -15.55
CA VAL A 430 -13.95 -12.13 -14.81
C VAL A 430 -15.19 -12.12 -13.91
N SER A 431 -16.35 -12.52 -14.43
CA SER A 431 -17.57 -12.61 -13.61
C SER A 431 -17.39 -13.56 -12.44
N SER A 432 -16.76 -14.72 -12.68
CA SER A 432 -16.46 -15.70 -11.64
C SER A 432 -15.47 -15.17 -10.61
N PHE A 433 -14.49 -14.37 -11.04
CA PHE A 433 -13.50 -13.75 -10.15
C PHE A 433 -14.19 -12.83 -9.15
N TYR A 434 -15.02 -11.89 -9.62
CA TYR A 434 -15.70 -10.95 -8.73
C TYR A 434 -16.77 -11.61 -7.87
N GLN A 435 -17.49 -12.63 -8.38
CA GLN A 435 -18.39 -13.43 -7.54
C GLN A 435 -17.62 -14.12 -6.41
N SER A 436 -16.45 -14.69 -6.72
CA SER A 436 -15.55 -15.28 -5.72
C SER A 436 -15.03 -14.23 -4.74
N ALA A 437 -14.66 -13.04 -5.21
CA ALA A 437 -14.23 -11.93 -4.36
C ALA A 437 -15.35 -11.45 -3.42
N ILE A 438 -16.59 -11.34 -3.89
CA ILE A 438 -17.76 -11.00 -3.04
C ILE A 438 -18.03 -12.10 -2.02
N ALA A 439 -17.90 -13.38 -2.40
CA ALA A 439 -18.05 -14.49 -1.46
C ALA A 439 -17.00 -14.41 -0.33
N ARG A 440 -15.80 -13.88 -0.60
CA ARG A 440 -14.76 -13.65 0.42
C ARG A 440 -15.15 -12.58 1.44
N ASP A 441 -15.98 -11.60 1.09
CA ASP A 441 -16.47 -10.57 2.04
C ASP A 441 -17.01 -11.22 3.32
N SER A 442 -17.84 -12.27 3.16
CA SER A 442 -18.43 -13.00 4.29
C SER A 442 -17.40 -13.80 5.07
N ALA A 443 -16.43 -14.42 4.40
CA ALA A 443 -15.37 -15.16 5.09
C ALA A 443 -14.51 -14.22 5.95
N LEU A 444 -14.04 -13.11 5.36
CA LEU A 444 -13.20 -12.11 6.03
C LEU A 444 -13.91 -11.52 7.26
N ALA A 445 -15.17 -11.13 7.11
CA ALA A 445 -15.96 -10.58 8.22
C ALA A 445 -16.26 -11.62 9.30
N ASN A 446 -16.82 -12.78 8.94
CA ASN A 446 -17.24 -13.79 9.92
C ASN A 446 -16.05 -14.37 10.70
N ASN A 447 -14.89 -14.55 10.06
CA ASN A 447 -13.68 -14.99 10.72
C ASN A 447 -13.15 -13.93 11.71
N THR A 448 -13.26 -12.64 11.35
CA THR A 448 -12.93 -11.52 12.25
C THR A 448 -13.87 -11.50 13.46
N VAL A 449 -15.19 -11.62 13.25
CA VAL A 449 -16.20 -11.69 14.31
C VAL A 449 -15.94 -12.90 15.23
N SER A 450 -15.62 -14.06 14.64
CA SER A 450 -15.29 -15.27 15.40
C SER A 450 -14.07 -15.09 16.29
N LEU A 451 -13.05 -14.34 15.83
CA LEU A 451 -11.87 -14.00 16.64
C LEU A 451 -12.23 -13.13 17.85
N ILE A 452 -13.07 -12.11 17.66
CA ILE A 452 -13.59 -11.26 18.74
C ILE A 452 -14.29 -12.10 19.79
N GLN A 453 -15.22 -12.97 19.37
CA GLN A 453 -16.01 -13.81 20.26
C GLN A 453 -15.16 -14.85 21.00
N THR A 454 -14.23 -15.50 20.29
CA THR A 454 -13.38 -16.57 20.85
C THR A 454 -12.36 -16.03 21.84
N HIS A 455 -11.70 -14.92 21.52
CA HIS A 455 -10.66 -14.33 22.37
C HIS A 455 -11.20 -13.28 23.35
N LYS A 456 -12.49 -12.94 23.26
CA LYS A 456 -13.17 -11.92 24.07
C LYS A 456 -12.41 -10.59 24.09
N VAL A 457 -11.95 -10.17 22.91
CA VAL A 457 -11.18 -8.93 22.76
C VAL A 457 -12.11 -7.74 22.50
N PRO A 458 -11.89 -6.58 23.14
CA PRO A 458 -12.76 -5.41 22.95
C PRO A 458 -12.49 -4.69 21.62
N ILE A 459 -11.33 -4.90 21.01
CA ILE A 459 -10.89 -4.22 19.80
C ILE A 459 -10.15 -5.23 18.91
N VAL A 460 -10.44 -5.22 17.62
CA VAL A 460 -9.67 -5.91 16.58
C VAL A 460 -9.31 -4.91 15.48
N ILE A 461 -8.09 -5.01 14.96
CA ILE A 461 -7.69 -4.29 13.74
C ILE A 461 -7.85 -5.25 12.57
N LEU A 462 -8.53 -4.83 11.51
CA LEU A 462 -8.72 -5.60 10.30
C LEU A 462 -8.04 -4.87 9.13
N VAL A 463 -7.17 -5.55 8.39
CA VAL A 463 -6.46 -4.97 7.24
C VAL A 463 -6.82 -5.76 5.98
N THR A 464 -7.61 -5.16 5.09
CA THR A 464 -8.08 -5.80 3.84
C THR A 464 -8.15 -4.79 2.70
N GLY A 465 -8.18 -5.29 1.48
CA GLY A 465 -8.35 -4.52 0.26
C GLY A 465 -9.66 -3.72 0.27
N GLY A 466 -9.59 -2.49 -0.26
CA GLY A 466 -10.73 -1.57 -0.27
C GLY A 466 -11.99 -2.12 -0.94
N PHE A 467 -11.85 -3.11 -1.84
CA PHE A 467 -12.97 -3.82 -2.49
C PHE A 467 -13.94 -4.44 -1.47
N HIS A 468 -13.44 -5.05 -0.40
CA HIS A 468 -14.23 -5.83 0.56
C HIS A 468 -15.02 -4.96 1.56
N THR A 469 -14.65 -3.68 1.70
CA THR A 469 -15.14 -2.74 2.73
C THR A 469 -16.66 -2.77 2.91
N ASN A 470 -17.42 -2.53 1.85
CA ASN A 470 -18.88 -2.40 1.93
C ASN A 470 -19.54 -3.73 2.32
N GLY A 471 -19.09 -4.86 1.75
CA GLY A 471 -19.67 -6.16 2.06
C GLY A 471 -19.43 -6.61 3.50
N MET A 472 -18.27 -6.26 4.08
CA MET A 472 -17.98 -6.56 5.48
C MET A 472 -18.74 -5.65 6.45
N MET A 473 -18.93 -4.37 6.09
CA MET A 473 -19.68 -3.42 6.92
C MET A 473 -21.13 -3.86 7.14
N ASP A 474 -21.80 -4.39 6.11
CA ASP A 474 -23.15 -4.94 6.23
C ASP A 474 -23.23 -6.06 7.28
N ILE A 475 -22.15 -6.83 7.44
CA ILE A 475 -22.05 -7.91 8.42
C ILE A 475 -21.77 -7.34 9.81
N PHE A 476 -20.84 -6.40 9.95
CA PHE A 476 -20.56 -5.76 11.24
C PHE A 476 -21.79 -5.03 11.82
N GLU A 477 -22.60 -4.41 10.96
CA GLU A 477 -23.88 -3.78 11.37
C GLU A 477 -24.90 -4.81 11.85
N LYS A 478 -25.02 -5.95 11.15
CA LYS A 478 -25.92 -7.05 11.55
C LYS A 478 -25.50 -7.71 12.87
N GLU A 479 -24.19 -7.80 13.13
CA GLU A 479 -23.61 -8.33 14.36
C GLU A 479 -23.55 -7.29 15.49
N HIS A 480 -24.13 -6.10 15.30
CA HIS A 480 -24.17 -5.00 16.28
C HIS A 480 -22.79 -4.55 16.79
N LEU A 481 -21.75 -4.65 15.95
CA LEU A 481 -20.40 -4.22 16.28
C LEU A 481 -20.22 -2.72 16.05
N ASN A 482 -19.31 -2.13 16.82
CA ASN A 482 -18.77 -0.81 16.50
C ASN A 482 -17.73 -0.97 15.40
N TYR A 483 -17.69 -0.07 14.44
CA TYR A 483 -16.64 -0.12 13.42
C TYR A 483 -16.21 1.25 12.93
N ALA A 484 -14.95 1.30 12.49
CA ALA A 484 -14.37 2.44 11.82
C ALA A 484 -13.65 1.98 10.55
N VAL A 485 -13.76 2.75 9.47
CA VAL A 485 -13.01 2.54 8.24
C VAL A 485 -11.99 3.65 8.10
N ILE A 486 -10.73 3.26 8.04
CA ILE A 486 -9.57 4.15 7.94
C ILE A 486 -8.88 3.87 6.62
N ASN A 487 -8.69 4.91 5.82
CA ASN A 487 -7.84 4.83 4.65
C ASN A 487 -6.44 5.35 4.98
N PRO A 488 -5.35 4.63 4.63
CA PRO A 488 -4.02 5.20 4.70
C PRO A 488 -3.93 6.39 3.74
N HIS A 489 -3.37 7.49 4.22
CA HIS A 489 -3.16 8.70 3.44
C HIS A 489 -1.75 8.69 2.85
N GLY A 490 -1.59 9.11 1.59
CA GLY A 490 -0.29 9.19 0.90
C GLY A 490 -0.32 10.28 -0.16
N LEU A 491 0.85 10.85 -0.47
CA LEU A 491 0.96 11.97 -1.42
C LEU A 491 1.05 11.51 -2.88
N GLU A 492 1.46 10.26 -3.12
CA GLU A 492 1.63 9.71 -4.46
C GLU A 492 1.08 8.29 -4.55
N PHE A 493 0.05 8.09 -5.38
CA PHE A 493 -0.20 6.76 -5.95
C PHE A 493 0.85 6.56 -7.04
N THR A 494 1.83 5.69 -6.80
CA THR A 494 2.78 5.36 -7.86
C THR A 494 2.06 4.47 -8.88
N ALA A 495 2.18 4.82 -10.17
CA ALA A 495 1.64 4.01 -11.27
C ALA A 495 2.28 2.60 -11.34
N GLN A 496 3.42 2.41 -10.68
CA GLN A 496 4.16 1.16 -10.59
C GLN A 496 3.86 0.46 -9.26
N SER A 497 2.66 -0.13 -9.14
CA SER A 497 2.43 -1.13 -8.11
C SER A 497 3.02 -2.47 -8.57
N ASN A 498 3.87 -3.07 -7.73
CA ASN A 498 4.36 -4.45 -7.93
C ASN A 498 3.24 -5.49 -7.74
N TYR A 499 1.99 -5.08 -7.52
CA TYR A 499 0.89 -6.00 -7.26
C TYR A 499 0.65 -6.97 -8.42
N LYS A 500 0.54 -6.46 -9.65
CA LYS A 500 0.35 -7.31 -10.83
C LYS A 500 1.55 -8.23 -11.02
N SER A 501 2.78 -7.73 -10.86
CA SER A 501 3.95 -8.60 -10.99
C SER A 501 3.86 -9.72 -9.98
N ILE A 502 3.68 -9.43 -8.69
CA ILE A 502 3.53 -10.44 -7.62
C ILE A 502 2.43 -11.45 -7.95
N MET A 503 1.23 -11.00 -8.28
CA MET A 503 0.10 -11.91 -8.60
C MET A 503 0.32 -12.73 -9.89
N MET A 504 1.11 -12.20 -10.82
CA MET A 504 1.46 -12.86 -12.08
C MET A 504 2.79 -13.61 -12.02
N GLU A 505 3.56 -13.51 -10.93
CA GLU A 505 4.93 -14.02 -10.86
C GLU A 505 4.95 -15.53 -11.14
N TYR A 506 5.24 -15.87 -12.40
CA TYR A 506 6.56 -16.40 -12.73
C TYR A 506 7.56 -15.29 -12.45
N PRO A 507 8.45 -15.46 -11.49
CA PRO A 507 9.13 -14.35 -10.87
C PRO A 507 10.15 -13.75 -11.81
N GLN A 508 10.46 -12.50 -11.50
CA GLN A 508 11.53 -11.78 -12.18
C GLN A 508 12.66 -11.47 -11.20
N GLY A 509 13.88 -11.39 -11.73
CA GLY A 509 15.12 -11.26 -10.94
C GLY A 509 15.69 -12.62 -10.54
N ALA A 510 16.49 -12.65 -9.46
CA ALA A 510 17.22 -13.83 -8.94
C ALA A 510 16.35 -15.09 -8.72
N MET A 511 15.04 -14.93 -8.78
CA MET A 511 14.05 -15.99 -8.61
C MET A 511 13.66 -16.70 -9.92
N GLN A 512 13.86 -16.13 -11.12
CA GLN A 512 13.42 -16.78 -12.38
C GLN A 512 14.11 -18.14 -12.63
N LEU A 513 15.26 -18.36 -12.01
CA LEU A 513 16.12 -19.52 -12.23
C LEU A 513 15.86 -20.69 -11.25
N LEU A 514 14.99 -20.53 -10.24
CA LEU A 514 14.72 -21.54 -9.20
C LEU A 514 13.43 -22.37 -9.42
N TYR A 515 12.86 -22.38 -10.63
CA TYR A 515 11.51 -22.90 -10.91
C TYR A 515 11.49 -24.35 -11.40
N SER A 516 10.98 -25.28 -10.58
CA SER A 516 10.45 -26.56 -11.08
C SER A 516 8.96 -26.44 -11.44
N PRO A 517 8.44 -27.12 -12.49
CA PRO A 517 7.10 -26.87 -13.04
C PRO A 517 5.90 -27.41 -12.24
N GLN A 518 6.05 -27.86 -11.00
CA GLN A 518 4.99 -28.60 -10.30
C GLN A 518 4.77 -28.09 -8.87
N SER A 519 3.88 -27.13 -8.67
CA SER A 519 3.24 -26.92 -7.36
C SER A 519 1.87 -26.24 -7.52
N ASN A 520 0.88 -26.72 -6.75
CA ASN A 520 -0.46 -26.15 -6.65
C ASN A 520 -0.39 -24.90 -5.73
N ARG A 521 -0.70 -23.70 -6.27
CA ARG A 521 -0.32 -22.40 -5.70
C ARG A 521 -1.52 -21.60 -5.18
N LEU A 522 -1.36 -20.98 -4.01
CA LEU A 522 -2.40 -20.24 -3.30
C LEU A 522 -1.99 -18.76 -3.04
N ALA A 523 -1.38 -18.11 -4.04
CA ALA A 523 -0.86 -16.73 -4.12
C ALA A 523 0.36 -16.30 -3.24
N PRO A 524 1.12 -15.25 -3.65
CA PRO A 524 2.50 -15.00 -3.24
C PRO A 524 2.73 -13.87 -2.20
N ARG A 525 1.74 -13.48 -1.39
CA ARG A 525 1.79 -12.17 -0.71
C ARG A 525 1.62 -12.11 0.81
N VAL A 526 1.12 -13.16 1.47
CA VAL A 526 1.18 -13.26 2.94
C VAL A 526 2.15 -14.38 3.30
N LEU A 527 3.42 -14.02 3.23
CA LEU A 527 4.52 -14.95 3.09
C LEU A 527 4.98 -15.56 4.41
N LEU A 528 4.37 -15.25 5.55
CA LEU A 528 4.87 -15.82 6.81
C LEU A 528 4.03 -16.95 7.40
N LYS A 529 2.85 -17.26 6.85
CA LYS A 529 2.07 -18.43 7.31
C LYS A 529 1.37 -19.26 6.25
N ASN A 530 0.91 -18.67 5.15
CA ASN A 530 0.44 -19.46 3.99
C ASN A 530 1.58 -20.20 3.27
N ILE A 531 2.81 -19.92 3.72
CA ILE A 531 4.05 -20.56 3.34
C ILE A 531 4.24 -21.98 3.93
N LEU A 532 3.31 -22.44 4.77
CA LEU A 532 3.23 -23.86 5.15
C LEU A 532 2.50 -24.73 4.12
N ALA A 533 1.84 -24.14 3.12
CA ALA A 533 1.32 -24.87 1.96
C ALA A 533 2.32 -24.93 0.78
N ASP A 534 3.27 -23.98 0.71
CA ASP A 534 4.38 -23.98 -0.26
C ASP A 534 5.74 -23.91 0.46
N PRO A 535 6.34 -25.07 0.74
CA PRO A 535 7.61 -25.18 1.45
C PRO A 535 8.78 -24.45 0.79
N ILE A 536 8.73 -24.23 -0.52
CA ILE A 536 9.85 -23.78 -1.35
C ILE A 536 9.97 -22.26 -1.29
N LEU A 537 8.86 -21.54 -1.48
CA LEU A 537 8.84 -20.07 -1.41
C LEU A 537 9.27 -19.55 -0.03
N SER A 538 8.86 -20.28 1.02
CA SER A 538 9.28 -20.03 2.41
C SER A 538 10.78 -20.05 2.57
N GLN A 539 11.42 -21.13 2.10
CA GLN A 539 12.84 -21.30 2.22
C GLN A 539 13.59 -20.25 1.43
N GLN A 540 13.11 -19.88 0.24
CA GLN A 540 13.76 -18.88 -0.61
C GLN A 540 13.76 -17.47 0.01
N LEU A 541 12.62 -17.03 0.54
CA LEU A 541 12.53 -15.72 1.21
C LEU A 541 13.33 -15.69 2.51
N MET A 542 13.29 -16.78 3.27
CA MET A 542 14.11 -16.93 4.47
C MET A 542 15.60 -16.88 4.12
N LYS A 543 16.00 -17.51 3.00
CA LYS A 543 17.37 -17.46 2.52
C LYS A 543 17.78 -16.03 2.16
N GLU A 544 16.96 -15.32 1.37
CA GLU A 544 17.19 -13.93 1.00
C GLU A 544 17.31 -13.01 2.22
N ALA A 545 16.36 -13.12 3.16
CA ALA A 545 16.36 -12.33 4.40
C ALA A 545 17.57 -12.67 5.30
N ALA A 546 17.95 -13.95 5.41
CA ALA A 546 19.12 -14.37 6.17
C ALA A 546 20.43 -13.83 5.56
N LEU A 547 20.56 -13.85 4.25
CA LEU A 547 21.71 -13.26 3.55
C LEU A 547 21.79 -11.75 3.81
N MET A 548 20.69 -11.02 3.62
CA MET A 548 20.65 -9.57 3.86
C MET A 548 20.97 -9.22 5.31
N ALA A 549 20.38 -9.95 6.26
CA ALA A 549 20.61 -9.72 7.68
C ALA A 549 22.08 -9.95 8.06
N LYS A 550 22.71 -11.00 7.54
CA LYS A 550 24.14 -11.28 7.77
C LYS A 550 25.04 -10.21 7.14
N LEU A 551 24.75 -9.77 5.91
CA LEU A 551 25.50 -8.70 5.23
C LEU A 551 25.42 -7.38 6.01
N LEU A 552 24.24 -7.01 6.49
CA LEU A 552 24.06 -5.81 7.32
C LEU A 552 24.73 -5.95 8.69
N ALA A 553 24.65 -7.12 9.33
CA ALA A 553 25.37 -7.36 10.58
C ALA A 553 26.89 -7.20 10.42
N MET A 554 27.45 -7.57 9.25
CA MET A 554 28.87 -7.35 8.94
C MET A 554 29.22 -5.87 8.75
N THR A 555 28.35 -5.08 8.12
CA THR A 555 28.61 -3.66 7.84
C THR A 555 28.31 -2.73 9.02
N GLU A 556 27.42 -3.14 9.93
CA GLU A 556 27.00 -2.36 11.09
C GLU A 556 27.81 -2.63 12.36
N ALA A 557 28.44 -3.80 12.48
CA ALA A 557 29.31 -4.05 13.59
C ALA A 557 30.53 -3.11 13.53
N ASP A 558 31.02 -2.65 14.69
CA ASP A 558 32.32 -1.96 14.85
C ASP A 558 33.52 -2.80 14.37
N THR A 559 33.25 -3.93 13.72
CA THR A 559 34.18 -4.89 13.18
C THR A 559 35.00 -4.31 12.04
N LEU A 560 34.41 -3.47 11.18
CA LEU A 560 35.06 -2.82 10.03
C LEU A 560 35.49 -1.38 10.29
N SER A 561 34.89 -0.68 11.25
CA SER A 561 35.19 0.73 11.53
C SER A 561 36.64 0.99 11.99
N GLY A 562 37.35 -0.06 12.43
CA GLY A 562 38.75 -0.02 12.85
C GLY A 562 39.77 -0.61 11.86
N PHE A 563 39.36 -1.05 10.67
CA PHE A 563 40.28 -1.52 9.63
C PHE A 563 40.33 -0.52 8.47
N SER A 564 41.48 0.09 8.23
CA SER A 564 41.75 0.82 7.00
C SER A 564 41.95 -0.15 5.82
N MET A 565 41.68 0.31 4.59
CA MET A 565 41.96 -0.46 3.36
C MET A 565 43.42 -0.96 3.27
N ALA A 566 44.36 -0.29 3.95
CA ALA A 566 45.75 -0.72 4.03
C ALA A 566 45.96 -1.92 4.98
N GLU A 567 45.23 -1.99 6.10
CA GLU A 567 45.35 -3.04 7.12
C GLU A 567 44.70 -4.37 6.69
N VAL A 568 43.60 -4.32 5.93
CA VAL A 568 42.99 -5.51 5.30
C VAL A 568 43.98 -6.24 4.39
N SER A 569 44.93 -5.50 3.80
CA SER A 569 45.98 -6.05 2.93
C SER A 569 47.18 -6.67 3.65
N TYR A 570 47.28 -6.46 4.98
CA TYR A 570 48.44 -6.83 5.80
C TYR A 570 48.13 -7.95 6.81
N ASP A 571 46.89 -8.02 7.32
CA ASP A 571 46.45 -9.08 8.25
C ASP A 571 45.08 -9.65 7.86
N SER A 572 45.07 -10.35 6.72
CA SER A 572 43.87 -10.98 6.18
C SER A 572 43.26 -11.99 7.15
N ASN A 573 44.08 -12.70 7.94
CA ASN A 573 43.64 -13.74 8.88
C ASN A 573 42.92 -13.17 10.10
N ALA A 574 43.42 -12.09 10.71
CA ALA A 574 42.72 -11.45 11.82
C ALA A 574 41.37 -10.86 11.39
N PHE A 575 41.32 -10.25 10.21
CA PHE A 575 40.09 -9.73 9.60
C PHE A 575 39.06 -10.85 9.37
N LYS A 576 39.46 -11.94 8.70
CA LYS A 576 38.61 -13.12 8.44
C LYS A 576 38.05 -13.70 9.73
N LYS A 577 38.92 -13.92 10.71
CA LYS A 577 38.53 -14.45 12.03
C LYS A 577 37.47 -13.57 12.69
N LYS A 578 37.66 -12.24 12.68
CA LYS A 578 36.71 -11.30 13.28
C LYS A 578 35.33 -11.31 12.59
N VAL A 579 35.30 -11.39 11.26
CA VAL A 579 34.06 -11.53 10.48
C VAL A 579 33.35 -12.85 10.82
N THR A 580 34.09 -13.96 10.82
CA THR A 580 33.55 -15.29 11.15
C THR A 580 32.98 -15.32 12.57
N ASP A 581 33.71 -14.80 13.56
CA ASP A 581 33.27 -14.76 14.95
C ASP A 581 32.00 -13.92 15.12
N THR A 582 31.92 -12.78 14.42
CA THR A 582 30.74 -11.89 14.42
C THR A 582 29.51 -12.61 13.87
N LEU A 583 29.64 -13.28 12.72
CA LEU A 583 28.52 -13.98 12.09
C LEU A 583 28.08 -15.22 12.87
N LYS A 584 29.03 -15.95 13.48
CA LYS A 584 28.71 -17.05 14.41
C LYS A 584 27.92 -16.54 15.61
N SER A 585 28.36 -15.44 16.22
CA SER A 585 27.64 -14.80 17.34
C SER A 585 26.25 -14.35 16.93
N PHE A 586 26.13 -13.64 15.80
CA PHE A 586 24.85 -13.16 15.27
C PHE A 586 23.88 -14.31 14.97
N THR A 587 24.34 -15.35 14.28
CA THR A 587 23.52 -16.51 13.91
C THR A 587 23.09 -17.30 15.14
N SER A 588 23.97 -17.47 16.12
CA SER A 588 23.65 -18.17 17.37
C SER A 588 22.58 -17.43 18.18
N GLU A 589 22.70 -16.11 18.28
CA GLU A 589 21.68 -15.27 18.93
C GLU A 589 20.36 -15.29 18.16
N TRP A 590 20.40 -15.29 16.83
CA TRP A 590 19.19 -15.39 16.01
C TRP A 590 18.47 -16.73 16.24
N ILE A 591 19.19 -17.86 16.20
CA ILE A 591 18.61 -19.18 16.49
C ILE A 591 18.01 -19.22 17.89
N TYR A 592 18.70 -18.65 18.89
CA TYR A 592 18.19 -18.56 20.25
C TYR A 592 16.87 -17.78 20.33
N ARG A 593 16.80 -16.59 19.71
CA ARG A 593 15.58 -15.76 19.67
C ARG A 593 14.46 -16.43 18.89
N LEU A 594 14.78 -17.09 17.77
CA LEU A 594 13.82 -17.82 16.96
C LEU A 594 13.17 -18.93 17.78
N ARG A 595 13.95 -19.79 18.45
CA ARG A 595 13.43 -20.83 19.35
C ARG A 595 12.52 -20.29 20.46
N LYS A 596 12.78 -19.07 20.94
CA LYS A 596 11.97 -18.42 21.97
C LYS A 596 10.66 -17.85 21.43
N ALA A 597 10.67 -17.30 20.21
CA ALA A 597 9.48 -16.70 19.58
C ALA A 597 8.47 -17.77 19.09
N MET A 598 8.95 -18.89 18.56
CA MET A 598 8.10 -19.90 17.88
C MET A 598 7.01 -20.53 18.77
N PRO A 599 7.24 -20.91 20.04
CA PRO A 599 6.15 -21.42 20.88
C PRO A 599 4.96 -20.45 21.04
N GLN A 600 5.17 -19.15 20.82
CA GLN A 600 4.14 -18.11 20.95
C GLN A 600 3.30 -17.93 19.67
N HIS A 601 3.76 -18.45 18.54
CA HIS A 601 3.11 -18.35 17.23
C HIS A 601 2.53 -19.69 16.74
N GLY A 602 2.70 -20.77 17.53
CA GLY A 602 2.03 -22.06 17.30
C GLY A 602 2.72 -22.98 16.29
N GLU A 603 3.99 -22.76 15.98
CA GLU A 603 4.77 -23.56 15.04
C GLU A 603 5.22 -24.90 15.62
N SER A 604 5.37 -25.90 14.74
CA SER A 604 5.82 -27.23 15.14
C SER A 604 7.35 -27.30 15.30
N PRO A 605 7.89 -28.27 16.06
CA PRO A 605 9.33 -28.52 16.11
C PRO A 605 9.98 -28.81 14.75
N ALA A 606 9.21 -29.29 13.77
CA ALA A 606 9.70 -29.52 12.42
C ALA A 606 9.89 -28.20 11.66
N ASP A 607 8.95 -27.27 11.80
CA ASP A 607 9.04 -25.93 11.20
C ASP A 607 10.25 -25.17 11.75
N VAL A 608 10.47 -25.27 13.07
CA VAL A 608 11.63 -24.68 13.74
C VAL A 608 12.94 -25.21 13.16
N ARG A 609 13.07 -26.54 13.04
CA ARG A 609 14.26 -27.16 12.43
C ARG A 609 14.46 -26.73 10.98
N LYS A 610 13.38 -26.60 10.21
CA LYS A 610 13.45 -26.14 8.82
C LYS A 610 13.96 -24.70 8.72
N MET A 611 13.50 -23.80 9.58
CA MET A 611 13.97 -22.42 9.62
C MET A 611 15.42 -22.33 10.10
N GLU A 612 15.80 -23.09 11.13
CA GLU A 612 17.19 -23.20 11.61
C GLU A 612 18.12 -23.71 10.51
N ASN A 613 17.72 -24.76 9.79
CA ASN A 613 18.47 -25.25 8.64
C ASN A 613 18.59 -24.17 7.56
N SER A 614 17.54 -23.37 7.31
CA SER A 614 17.60 -22.26 6.34
C SER A 614 18.60 -21.18 6.79
N LEU A 615 18.68 -20.90 8.09
CA LEU A 615 19.67 -19.97 8.66
C LEU A 615 21.10 -20.51 8.55
N LEU A 616 21.28 -21.81 8.80
CA LEU A 616 22.57 -22.52 8.81
C LEU A 616 23.08 -22.87 7.40
N GLN A 617 22.20 -23.14 6.44
CA GLN A 617 22.60 -23.43 5.05
C GLN A 617 23.29 -22.24 4.38
N LEU A 618 22.95 -21.01 4.79
CA LEU A 618 23.66 -19.79 4.40
C LEU A 618 24.91 -19.51 5.28
N VAL A 619 25.35 -20.51 6.03
CA VAL A 619 26.56 -20.51 6.85
C VAL A 619 27.45 -21.63 6.35
N LEU A 620 28.08 -21.42 5.21
CA LEU A 620 29.50 -21.72 5.15
C LEU A 620 30.18 -20.51 4.51
N ILE A 621 30.56 -19.59 5.38
CA ILE A 621 31.73 -18.74 5.13
C ILE A 621 32.89 -19.58 5.69
N GLU A 622 33.23 -20.66 4.99
CA GLU A 622 34.48 -21.35 5.24
C GLU A 622 35.44 -21.05 4.08
N GLU A 623 36.65 -20.67 4.48
CA GLU A 623 37.85 -20.64 3.65
C GLU A 623 37.94 -19.55 2.58
N SER A 624 37.88 -18.33 3.08
CA SER A 624 38.51 -17.15 2.48
C SER A 624 39.85 -17.40 1.77
N LEU A 625 39.88 -17.22 0.45
CA LEU A 625 41.06 -16.78 -0.29
C LEU A 625 40.84 -15.31 -0.64
N LEU A 626 41.53 -14.43 0.09
CA LEU A 626 41.63 -13.01 -0.26
C LEU A 626 42.80 -12.91 -1.24
N LEU A 627 42.53 -12.92 -2.54
CA LEU A 627 43.55 -12.64 -3.55
C LEU A 627 43.75 -11.13 -3.63
N LYS A 628 44.98 -10.71 -3.38
CA LYS A 628 45.39 -9.31 -3.43
C LYS A 628 45.73 -8.97 -4.87
N ASP A 629 44.77 -8.46 -5.62
CA ASP A 629 45.04 -7.66 -6.82
C ASP A 629 44.12 -6.44 -6.88
N GLY A 630 44.66 -5.30 -6.47
CA GLY A 630 44.16 -3.99 -6.88
C GLY A 630 42.66 -3.70 -6.64
N LYS A 631 42.31 -3.43 -5.37
CA LYS A 631 41.15 -2.62 -4.91
C LYS A 631 39.84 -3.33 -4.55
N SER A 632 39.69 -4.66 -4.63
CA SER A 632 38.45 -5.37 -4.24
C SER A 632 38.52 -6.16 -2.91
N ILE A 633 37.39 -6.27 -2.16
CA ILE A 633 37.22 -7.22 -1.02
C ILE A 633 36.29 -8.38 -1.42
N GLY A 634 36.83 -9.55 -1.80
CA GLY A 634 36.03 -10.71 -2.17
C GLY A 634 35.35 -11.47 -1.01
N LEU A 635 34.13 -11.99 -1.19
CA LEU A 635 33.35 -12.80 -0.24
C LEU A 635 33.10 -14.19 -0.86
N THR A 636 33.50 -15.28 -0.21
CA THR A 636 33.20 -16.63 -0.71
C THR A 636 32.07 -17.29 0.08
N VAL A 637 31.02 -17.78 -0.58
CA VAL A 637 29.85 -18.48 0.02
C VAL A 637 29.90 -19.95 -0.37
N PHE A 638 29.73 -20.87 0.58
CA PHE A 638 29.63 -22.31 0.32
C PHE A 638 28.19 -22.79 0.42
N ASP A 639 27.82 -23.64 -0.53
CA ASP A 639 26.51 -24.27 -0.64
C ASP A 639 26.59 -25.72 -0.14
N ALA A 640 25.85 -26.00 0.94
CA ALA A 640 25.83 -27.31 1.58
C ALA A 640 24.99 -28.35 0.82
N ASP A 641 24.09 -27.93 -0.08
CA ASP A 641 23.29 -28.85 -0.89
C ASP A 641 24.10 -29.36 -2.11
N THR A 642 25.11 -28.60 -2.56
CA THR A 642 25.95 -28.93 -3.73
C THR A 642 27.43 -29.18 -3.42
N GLU A 643 27.87 -28.97 -2.18
CA GLU A 643 29.28 -29.09 -1.73
C GLU A 643 30.28 -28.21 -2.51
N THR A 644 29.89 -26.99 -2.90
CA THR A 644 30.71 -26.09 -3.74
C THR A 644 30.92 -24.69 -3.14
N PHE A 645 32.02 -24.01 -3.53
CA PHE A 645 32.41 -22.67 -3.08
C PHE A 645 32.21 -21.60 -4.17
N VAL A 646 31.77 -20.39 -3.80
CA VAL A 646 31.42 -19.28 -4.72
C VAL A 646 32.06 -17.96 -4.31
N HIS A 647 32.88 -17.30 -5.14
CA HIS A 647 33.60 -16.04 -4.82
C HIS A 647 32.86 -14.75 -5.28
N VAL A 648 32.97 -13.64 -4.53
CA VAL A 648 32.19 -12.38 -4.69
C VAL A 648 33.09 -11.14 -4.45
N ASP A 649 33.77 -10.60 -5.46
CA ASP A 649 34.66 -9.42 -5.35
C ASP A 649 33.98 -8.11 -4.90
N ALA A 650 34.59 -7.32 -3.99
CA ALA A 650 34.13 -5.97 -3.65
C ALA A 650 35.05 -4.88 -4.22
N ALA A 651 35.18 -4.81 -5.54
CA ALA A 651 35.33 -3.55 -6.25
C ALA A 651 34.51 -3.68 -7.51
N GLU A 652 33.49 -2.83 -7.62
CA GLU A 652 32.50 -2.86 -8.69
C GLU A 652 31.98 -4.26 -9.02
N THR A 653 30.75 -4.54 -8.59
CA THR A 653 29.88 -5.62 -9.06
C THR A 653 30.16 -7.04 -8.50
N ALA A 654 29.17 -7.66 -7.84
CA ALA A 654 29.29 -8.94 -7.13
C ALA A 654 27.94 -9.64 -6.88
N SER A 655 27.44 -10.56 -7.74
CA SER A 655 25.99 -10.85 -7.88
C SER A 655 25.18 -11.76 -6.94
N LEU A 656 23.87 -11.45 -6.77
CA LEU A 656 22.88 -12.26 -6.05
C LEU A 656 22.60 -13.58 -6.81
N ASN A 657 23.09 -13.65 -8.03
CA ASN A 657 23.03 -14.76 -8.95
C ASN A 657 24.26 -15.69 -8.87
N THR A 658 25.27 -15.38 -8.04
CA THR A 658 26.30 -16.38 -7.72
C THR A 658 25.86 -17.29 -6.55
N ILE A 659 24.93 -16.81 -5.72
CA ILE A 659 24.39 -17.53 -4.55
C ILE A 659 23.21 -18.45 -4.94
N LEU A 660 22.67 -18.31 -6.15
CA LEU A 660 21.47 -19.03 -6.60
C LEU A 660 21.64 -19.53 -8.05
N ASN A 661 22.42 -20.61 -8.22
CA ASN A 661 22.11 -21.79 -9.06
C ASN A 661 23.37 -22.53 -9.52
N TYR A 662 23.34 -23.87 -9.48
CA TYR A 662 23.68 -24.67 -10.67
C TYR A 662 23.09 -26.09 -10.62
N ASP A 663 22.24 -26.40 -11.61
CA ASP A 663 22.32 -27.65 -12.38
C ASP A 663 21.96 -27.33 -13.85
N SER A 664 22.86 -27.66 -14.77
CA SER A 664 22.75 -27.37 -16.21
C SER A 664 21.79 -28.34 -16.94
N ALA A 665 21.18 -29.28 -16.23
CA ALA A 665 20.14 -30.15 -16.79
C ALA A 665 18.71 -29.55 -16.74
N LEU A 666 18.47 -28.48 -15.96
CA LEU A 666 17.12 -28.01 -15.64
C LEU A 666 16.71 -26.66 -16.27
N PHE A 667 17.64 -25.84 -16.78
CA PHE A 667 17.32 -24.53 -17.38
C PHE A 667 18.19 -24.20 -18.61
N PRO A 668 17.73 -24.54 -19.83
CA PRO A 668 18.49 -24.31 -21.06
C PRO A 668 18.62 -22.83 -21.48
N ASP A 669 17.75 -21.94 -20.97
CA ASP A 669 17.49 -20.61 -21.57
C ASP A 669 17.86 -19.41 -20.69
N ALA A 670 18.68 -19.58 -19.64
CA ALA A 670 19.12 -18.47 -18.79
C ALA A 670 20.24 -17.62 -19.46
N PRO A 671 20.18 -16.28 -19.42
CA PRO A 671 21.22 -15.44 -20.03
C PRO A 671 22.58 -15.58 -19.34
N VAL A 672 23.63 -15.59 -20.17
CA VAL A 672 25.00 -16.03 -19.85
C VAL A 672 25.82 -15.01 -19.03
N THR A 673 25.33 -13.77 -18.86
CA THR A 673 25.99 -12.66 -18.13
C THR A 673 24.96 -11.62 -17.66
N PHE A 674 25.13 -11.04 -16.46
CA PHE A 674 24.30 -9.91 -15.98
C PHE A 674 25.03 -9.09 -14.89
N ASP A 675 24.53 -7.87 -14.63
CA ASP A 675 24.95 -6.92 -13.60
C ASP A 675 23.70 -6.30 -12.92
N LEU A 676 23.66 -6.26 -11.59
CA LEU A 676 22.51 -5.83 -10.77
C LEU A 676 22.99 -4.89 -9.65
N GLU A 677 22.20 -3.90 -9.24
CA GLU A 677 22.48 -3.10 -8.05
C GLU A 677 21.27 -3.14 -7.13
N GLU A 678 21.44 -3.53 -5.86
CA GLU A 678 20.40 -3.42 -4.84
C GLU A 678 20.90 -2.54 -3.69
N ARG A 679 20.05 -1.60 -3.26
CA ARG A 679 20.34 -0.71 -2.15
C ARG A 679 19.64 -1.20 -0.88
N LEU A 680 20.41 -1.46 0.17
CA LEU A 680 19.92 -1.86 1.49
C LEU A 680 20.40 -0.80 2.52
N GLY A 681 19.45 -0.05 3.07
CA GLY A 681 19.75 1.11 3.92
C GLY A 681 20.67 2.14 3.26
N SER A 682 21.80 2.44 3.92
CA SER A 682 22.85 3.35 3.43
C SER A 682 23.85 2.69 2.47
N PHE A 683 23.74 1.38 2.26
CA PHE A 683 24.70 0.62 1.47
C PHE A 683 24.12 0.23 0.10
N THR A 684 24.93 0.34 -0.94
CA THR A 684 24.59 -0.19 -2.27
C THR A 684 25.43 -1.44 -2.50
N PHE A 685 24.76 -2.55 -2.72
CA PHE A 685 25.36 -3.81 -3.09
C PHE A 685 25.23 -3.95 -4.61
N ARG A 686 26.35 -4.18 -5.28
CA ARG A 686 26.42 -4.30 -6.73
C ARG A 686 26.71 -5.75 -7.07
N PHE A 687 26.23 -6.22 -8.21
CA PHE A 687 25.94 -7.62 -8.45
C PHE A 687 26.30 -8.15 -9.86
N THR A 688 27.52 -8.63 -10.19
CA THR A 688 27.87 -9.27 -11.50
C THR A 688 28.09 -10.79 -11.52
N ARG A 689 27.90 -11.37 -12.71
CA ARG A 689 28.47 -12.65 -13.17
C ARG A 689 29.38 -12.44 -14.38
N THR A 690 30.63 -12.88 -14.30
CA THR A 690 31.57 -12.97 -15.43
C THR A 690 31.86 -14.44 -15.75
N GLN A 691 31.94 -14.79 -17.03
CA GLN A 691 32.32 -16.14 -17.46
C GLN A 691 33.82 -16.33 -17.16
N GLN A 692 34.18 -17.30 -16.31
CA GLN A 692 35.58 -17.73 -16.26
C GLN A 692 35.95 -18.33 -17.64
N PRO A 693 37.06 -17.91 -18.27
CA PRO A 693 37.59 -18.61 -19.42
C PRO A 693 37.88 -20.06 -19.00
N ALA A 694 37.46 -21.03 -19.81
CA ALA A 694 37.55 -22.45 -19.53
C ALA A 694 38.99 -23.02 -19.47
N ASN A 695 40.03 -22.19 -19.33
CA ASN A 695 41.42 -22.63 -19.30
C ASN A 695 42.20 -21.98 -18.16
N GLY A 696 42.39 -22.75 -17.10
CA GLY A 696 43.66 -23.01 -16.39
C GLY A 696 44.58 -21.85 -16.00
N TYR A 697 44.89 -21.84 -14.70
CA TYR A 697 46.02 -21.21 -13.99
C TYR A 697 45.89 -19.73 -13.64
N PHE A 698 45.77 -19.47 -12.33
CA PHE A 698 46.77 -18.73 -11.55
C PHE A 698 46.87 -19.30 -10.13
#